data_AF-R7A9N5-F1
#
_entry.id   AF-R7A9N5-F1
#
_cell.length_a   1.000
_cell.length_b   1.000
_cell.length_c   1.000
_cell.angle_alpha   90.00
_cell.angle_beta   90.00
_cell.angle_gamma   90.00
#
_symmetry.space_group_name_H-M   'P 1'
#
loop_
_entity.id
_entity.type
_entity.pdbx_description
1 polymer ?
#
loop_
_entity_poly.entity_id
_entity_poly.type
_entity_poly.pdbx_seq_one_letter_code
_entity_poly.pdbx_strand_id
1 'polypeptide(L)'
;MFKRLIRLVRQEKVSLFIGAGFSIEANAPSVQKLKETILANIDDLEAKQQHSDDSLSDLSEFYVEEICNGSRNELISLLKDLFSFNPASMKDHEMLAKIPHFHNIFTTNYDTLLEDSYPAEALNVIRKDQDCAYIEENKPINIFKIHGDFQDADSLIITSSDYHDLLNGRKRNPQLWNVVKDEFLKKHILFIGYSLEDDNIVDIIKSISKAVNKNQKDMFLIAPKISERREGMLKKMKVQYYKAYATEFLETLIKELRKNISDDFKHKKVSAETYTKFCNAHDFIPVITTPAKGDNTIEDIKAVPGRTLNRRITFSVGEQYKHFFENVDFEKNSIYIPKSPLPHTPLLKIDGSELKQSFFEVNNIVIQKDFVSLFIGPSTTKISLNICIPSRNFIENVEGYTYKLNHNKVVIAFDCHIYETKIVFDYSDEGTSKQIKTTFNYQFKDTYTDNNKALLWIDFIDAAFSKEAFTIRGLIKMDFNTPGNYLSEEGKYFTKYKTFYRNIKEIELLSGQKFKSYNGYTSALYQNSAIVLAYLKQENIKFESKGGIDFSVRVPSNDEFVKVAKVNEKYAIVTGSENLIYEINDRKFNIPYMHNILNTCIINNLHAEDDGYTVIDLHYDDDVYYTQLDDKPINVKYKELTDIKHADIELKKDDTRQNIQLL
;
A
#
# COMPACT_ATOMS: atom_id res chain seq x y z
N MET A 1 -14.00 -18.01 -27.80
CA MET A 1 -14.16 -17.62 -29.22
C MET A 1 -13.05 -16.67 -29.69
N PHE A 2 -12.85 -15.51 -29.07
CA PHE A 2 -11.99 -14.43 -29.61
C PHE A 2 -10.53 -14.36 -29.09
N LYS A 3 -9.94 -15.47 -28.61
CA LYS A 3 -8.68 -15.45 -27.84
C LYS A 3 -7.53 -14.68 -28.52
N ARG A 4 -7.30 -14.92 -29.82
CA ARG A 4 -6.23 -14.25 -30.58
C ARG A 4 -6.50 -12.76 -30.74
N LEU A 5 -7.71 -12.41 -31.19
CA LEU A 5 -8.14 -11.03 -31.40
C LEU A 5 -8.03 -10.20 -30.12
N ILE A 6 -8.60 -10.68 -29.00
CA ILE A 6 -8.53 -10.00 -27.70
C ILE A 6 -7.07 -9.76 -27.28
N ARG A 7 -6.18 -10.74 -27.49
CA ARG A 7 -4.75 -10.56 -27.18
C ARG A 7 -4.12 -9.43 -28.00
N LEU A 8 -4.51 -9.27 -29.27
CA LEU A 8 -4.00 -8.20 -30.13
C LEU A 8 -4.58 -6.84 -29.73
N VAL A 9 -5.87 -6.77 -29.35
CA VAL A 9 -6.51 -5.54 -28.85
C VAL A 9 -5.86 -5.08 -27.55
N ARG A 10 -5.63 -6.00 -26.60
CA ARG A 10 -4.90 -5.73 -25.33
C ARG A 10 -3.49 -5.16 -25.52
N GLN A 11 -2.93 -5.28 -26.72
CA GLN A 11 -1.61 -4.78 -27.08
C GLN A 11 -1.66 -3.54 -27.98
N GLU A 12 -2.85 -2.93 -28.18
CA GLU A 12 -3.06 -1.77 -29.06
C GLU A 12 -2.61 -2.03 -30.53
N LYS A 13 -2.76 -3.27 -30.99
CA LYS A 13 -2.31 -3.70 -32.34
C LYS A 13 -3.43 -3.82 -33.36
N VAL A 14 -4.66 -3.49 -32.99
CA VAL A 14 -5.86 -3.67 -33.82
C VAL A 14 -6.48 -2.31 -34.10
N SER A 15 -6.88 -2.11 -35.36
CA SER A 15 -7.66 -0.95 -35.81
C SER A 15 -9.04 -1.43 -36.26
N LEU A 16 -10.05 -0.60 -36.03
CA LEU A 16 -11.44 -0.97 -36.32
C LEU A 16 -11.85 -0.51 -37.69
N PHE A 17 -12.71 -1.30 -38.32
CA PHE A 17 -13.41 -0.94 -39.53
C PHE A 17 -14.90 -1.23 -39.33
N ILE A 18 -15.70 -0.18 -39.20
CA ILE A 18 -17.10 -0.23 -38.78
C ILE A 18 -18.00 0.11 -39.96
N GLY A 19 -18.94 -0.78 -40.25
CA GLY A 19 -19.95 -0.59 -41.29
C GLY A 19 -21.35 -0.35 -40.74
N ALA A 20 -22.31 -0.18 -41.65
CA ALA A 20 -23.67 0.22 -41.31
C ALA A 20 -24.40 -0.79 -40.41
N GLY A 21 -23.94 -2.06 -40.41
CA GLY A 21 -24.44 -3.10 -39.53
C GLY A 21 -24.28 -2.79 -38.04
N PHE A 22 -23.33 -1.93 -37.66
CA PHE A 22 -23.14 -1.49 -36.27
C PHE A 22 -24.18 -0.44 -35.84
N SER A 23 -24.76 0.29 -36.79
CA SER A 23 -25.77 1.33 -36.56
C SER A 23 -27.22 0.81 -36.67
N ILE A 24 -27.44 -0.48 -36.93
CA ILE A 24 -28.78 -1.06 -37.12
C ILE A 24 -29.65 -0.90 -35.87
N GLU A 25 -29.11 -1.21 -34.67
CA GLU A 25 -29.87 -1.08 -33.42
C GLU A 25 -30.20 0.37 -33.05
N ALA A 26 -29.42 1.32 -33.56
CA ALA A 26 -29.70 2.74 -33.43
C ALA A 26 -30.82 3.19 -34.38
N ASN A 27 -31.31 2.31 -35.25
CA ASN A 27 -32.27 2.59 -36.31
C ASN A 27 -31.76 3.63 -37.32
N ALA A 28 -30.45 3.61 -37.60
CA ALA A 28 -29.86 4.46 -38.62
C ALA A 28 -30.40 4.11 -40.02
N PRO A 29 -30.52 5.09 -40.93
CA PRO A 29 -31.05 4.88 -42.26
C PRO A 29 -30.31 3.78 -43.03
N SER A 30 -31.05 2.76 -43.51
CA SER A 30 -30.50 1.70 -44.34
C SER A 30 -30.33 2.15 -45.79
N VAL A 31 -29.45 1.48 -46.54
CA VAL A 31 -29.31 1.71 -48.00
C VAL A 31 -30.66 1.62 -48.72
N GLN A 32 -31.52 0.69 -48.31
CA GLN A 32 -32.87 0.56 -48.86
C GLN A 32 -33.71 1.82 -48.61
N LYS A 33 -33.64 2.38 -47.39
CA LYS A 33 -34.35 3.62 -47.05
C LYS A 33 -33.84 4.81 -47.84
N LEU A 34 -32.53 4.89 -48.09
CA LEU A 34 -31.95 5.92 -48.95
C LEU A 34 -32.52 5.82 -50.38
N LYS A 35 -32.52 4.62 -50.97
CA LYS A 35 -33.11 4.39 -52.30
C LYS A 35 -34.59 4.78 -52.37
N GLU A 36 -35.38 4.34 -51.40
CA GLU A 36 -36.81 4.69 -51.30
C GLU A 36 -37.03 6.20 -51.24
N THR A 37 -36.15 6.91 -50.51
CA THR A 37 -36.24 8.36 -50.35
C THR A 37 -35.90 9.09 -51.65
N ILE A 38 -34.87 8.65 -52.36
CA ILE A 38 -34.51 9.18 -53.69
C ILE A 38 -35.63 8.91 -54.68
N LEU A 39 -36.07 7.65 -54.79
CA LEU A 39 -37.15 7.25 -55.69
C LEU A 39 -38.43 8.04 -55.42
N ALA A 40 -38.81 8.27 -54.16
CA ALA A 40 -40.02 9.03 -53.83
C ALA A 40 -40.01 10.46 -54.40
N ASN A 41 -38.83 11.07 -54.57
CA ASN A 41 -38.64 12.44 -55.05
C ASN A 41 -38.53 12.57 -56.59
N ILE A 42 -38.69 11.48 -57.34
CA ILE A 42 -38.67 11.51 -58.81
C ILE A 42 -40.12 11.62 -59.32
N ASP A 43 -40.54 12.68 -59.99
CA ASP A 43 -41.95 12.79 -60.41
C ASP A 43 -42.34 11.81 -61.53
N ASP A 44 -41.39 11.47 -62.40
CA ASP A 44 -41.59 10.56 -63.54
C ASP A 44 -41.77 9.09 -63.06
N LEU A 45 -42.96 8.54 -63.30
CA LEU A 45 -43.32 7.16 -62.94
C LEU A 45 -42.57 6.10 -63.76
N GLU A 46 -42.26 6.38 -65.02
CA GLU A 46 -41.54 5.45 -65.90
C GLU A 46 -40.07 5.38 -65.46
N ALA A 47 -39.45 6.54 -65.20
CA ALA A 47 -38.10 6.61 -64.65
C ALA A 47 -37.99 5.94 -63.26
N LYS A 48 -38.97 6.18 -62.36
CA LYS A 48 -39.06 5.49 -61.06
C LYS A 48 -39.04 3.97 -61.20
N GLN A 49 -39.78 3.43 -62.17
CA GLN A 49 -39.87 1.99 -62.39
C GLN A 49 -38.60 1.44 -63.04
N GLN A 50 -37.99 2.17 -63.97
CA GLN A 50 -36.76 1.78 -64.63
C GLN A 50 -35.58 1.67 -63.65
N HIS A 51 -35.48 2.61 -62.71
CA HIS A 51 -34.36 2.73 -61.77
C HIS A 51 -34.64 2.10 -60.39
N SER A 52 -35.72 1.33 -60.22
CA SER A 52 -36.08 0.76 -58.91
C SER A 52 -35.10 -0.31 -58.42
N ASP A 53 -34.47 -1.02 -59.36
CA ASP A 53 -33.52 -2.11 -59.09
C ASP A 53 -32.05 -1.66 -59.10
N ASP A 54 -31.79 -0.38 -59.40
CA ASP A 54 -30.44 0.17 -59.48
C ASP A 54 -29.72 0.09 -58.13
N SER A 55 -28.38 0.06 -58.18
CA SER A 55 -27.56 0.23 -56.99
C SER A 55 -27.77 1.62 -56.39
N LEU A 56 -27.40 1.83 -55.12
CA LEU A 56 -27.52 3.17 -54.53
C LEU A 56 -26.69 4.20 -55.31
N SER A 57 -25.52 3.79 -55.81
CA SER A 57 -24.64 4.70 -56.53
C SER A 57 -25.16 5.08 -57.91
N ASP A 58 -25.72 4.11 -58.64
CA ASP A 58 -26.30 4.35 -59.96
C ASP A 58 -27.58 5.19 -59.87
N LEU A 59 -28.44 4.88 -58.89
CA LEU A 59 -29.65 5.66 -58.63
C LEU A 59 -29.30 7.10 -58.19
N SER A 60 -28.26 7.27 -57.36
CA SER A 60 -27.82 8.60 -56.94
C SER A 60 -27.19 9.39 -58.09
N GLU A 61 -26.43 8.74 -58.98
CA GLU A 61 -25.91 9.35 -60.21
C GLU A 61 -27.05 9.82 -61.10
N PHE A 62 -28.00 8.93 -61.40
CA PHE A 62 -29.17 9.24 -62.21
C PHE A 62 -29.95 10.43 -61.63
N TYR A 63 -30.21 10.41 -60.32
CA TYR A 63 -30.92 11.50 -59.66
C TYR A 63 -30.16 12.83 -59.78
N VAL A 64 -28.84 12.83 -59.60
CA VAL A 64 -28.04 14.06 -59.70
C VAL A 64 -27.99 14.59 -61.14
N GLU A 65 -27.67 13.73 -62.10
CA GLU A 65 -27.43 14.16 -63.49
C GLU A 65 -28.73 14.47 -64.23
N GLU A 66 -29.73 13.59 -64.14
CA GLU A 66 -30.95 13.66 -64.95
C GLU A 66 -32.11 14.38 -64.25
N ILE A 67 -32.24 14.26 -62.93
CA ILE A 67 -33.34 14.90 -62.18
C ILE A 67 -32.93 16.28 -61.66
N CYS A 68 -31.72 16.40 -61.11
CA CYS A 68 -31.22 17.64 -60.51
C CYS A 68 -30.31 18.48 -61.44
N ASN A 69 -30.24 18.17 -62.73
CA ASN A 69 -29.43 18.89 -63.74
C ASN A 69 -27.94 19.02 -63.36
N GLY A 70 -27.34 17.94 -62.85
CA GLY A 70 -25.94 17.87 -62.42
C GLY A 70 -25.65 18.50 -61.04
N SER A 71 -26.67 18.99 -60.33
CA SER A 71 -26.51 19.58 -59.00
C SER A 71 -26.69 18.55 -57.89
N ARG A 72 -25.70 18.43 -57.00
CA ARG A 72 -25.77 17.55 -55.82
C ARG A 72 -26.60 18.11 -54.67
N ASN A 73 -26.97 19.40 -54.72
CA ASN A 73 -27.55 20.09 -53.57
C ASN A 73 -28.87 19.45 -53.11
N GLU A 74 -29.74 19.08 -54.04
CA GLU A 74 -31.03 18.48 -53.71
C GLU A 74 -30.87 17.07 -53.12
N LEU A 75 -30.03 16.22 -53.73
CA LEU A 75 -29.71 14.89 -53.18
C LEU A 75 -29.17 15.00 -51.75
N ILE A 76 -28.21 15.91 -51.53
CA ILE A 76 -27.58 16.09 -50.21
C ILE A 76 -28.60 16.61 -49.20
N SER A 77 -29.41 17.61 -49.55
CA SER A 77 -30.46 18.13 -48.64
C SER A 77 -31.46 17.04 -48.28
N LEU A 78 -31.93 16.30 -49.28
CA LEU A 78 -32.91 15.23 -49.12
C LEU A 78 -32.41 14.14 -48.16
N LEU A 79 -31.18 13.69 -48.35
CA LEU A 79 -30.62 12.61 -47.54
C LEU A 79 -30.14 13.11 -46.17
N LYS A 80 -29.64 14.34 -46.06
CA LYS A 80 -29.20 14.92 -44.78
C LYS A 80 -30.32 14.97 -43.75
N ASP A 81 -31.54 15.26 -44.16
CA ASP A 81 -32.71 15.24 -43.29
C ASP A 81 -32.99 13.83 -42.74
N LEU A 82 -32.77 12.79 -43.54
CA LEU A 82 -32.95 11.40 -43.13
C LEU A 82 -31.94 10.98 -42.04
N PHE A 83 -30.74 11.57 -42.05
CA PHE A 83 -29.70 11.32 -41.03
C PHE A 83 -29.82 12.24 -39.80
N SER A 84 -30.78 13.16 -39.78
CA SER A 84 -31.13 13.96 -38.60
C SER A 84 -32.15 13.22 -37.72
N PHE A 85 -31.75 12.06 -37.17
CA PHE A 85 -32.61 11.18 -36.38
C PHE A 85 -32.17 11.07 -34.92
N ASN A 86 -33.10 10.68 -34.04
CA ASN A 86 -32.78 10.29 -32.67
C ASN A 86 -32.51 8.78 -32.62
N PRO A 87 -31.31 8.33 -32.19
CA PRO A 87 -30.96 6.92 -32.19
C PRO A 87 -31.81 6.14 -31.17
N ALA A 88 -32.32 4.98 -31.59
CA ALA A 88 -33.11 4.10 -30.72
C ALA A 88 -32.26 3.42 -29.62
N SER A 89 -30.97 3.18 -29.88
CA SER A 89 -30.01 2.58 -28.95
C SER A 89 -28.58 3.02 -29.29
N MET A 90 -27.84 3.48 -28.28
CA MET A 90 -26.41 3.81 -28.38
C MET A 90 -25.50 2.80 -27.66
N LYS A 91 -26.07 1.68 -27.18
CA LYS A 91 -25.38 0.74 -26.28
C LYS A 91 -24.01 0.28 -26.81
N ASP A 92 -23.95 -0.19 -28.06
CA ASP A 92 -22.72 -0.70 -28.65
C ASP A 92 -21.68 0.41 -28.92
N HIS A 93 -22.14 1.60 -29.31
CA HIS A 93 -21.29 2.79 -29.50
C HIS A 93 -20.67 3.24 -28.15
N GLU A 94 -21.49 3.38 -27.12
CA GLU A 94 -21.04 3.72 -25.76
C GLU A 94 -20.10 2.65 -25.16
N MET A 95 -20.36 1.37 -25.45
CA MET A 95 -19.47 0.29 -25.05
C MET A 95 -18.11 0.37 -25.74
N LEU A 96 -18.10 0.68 -27.03
CA LEU A 96 -16.89 0.87 -27.80
C LEU A 96 -16.09 2.09 -27.30
N ALA A 97 -16.77 3.20 -27.00
CA ALA A 97 -16.14 4.41 -26.47
C ALA A 97 -15.41 4.20 -25.14
N LYS A 98 -15.87 3.23 -24.34
CA LYS A 98 -15.21 2.80 -23.08
C LYS A 98 -13.95 1.95 -23.30
N ILE A 99 -13.57 1.67 -24.55
CA ILE A 99 -12.39 0.87 -24.91
C ILE A 99 -11.35 1.77 -25.60
N PRO A 100 -10.43 2.39 -24.85
CA PRO A 100 -9.44 3.32 -25.39
C PRO A 100 -8.30 2.66 -26.16
N HIS A 101 -8.37 1.34 -26.40
CA HIS A 101 -7.32 0.58 -27.10
C HIS A 101 -7.35 0.76 -28.62
N PHE A 102 -8.46 1.30 -29.16
CA PHE A 102 -8.64 1.52 -30.58
C PHE A 102 -8.38 2.98 -30.91
N HIS A 103 -7.18 3.29 -31.38
CA HIS A 103 -6.80 4.67 -31.73
C HIS A 103 -7.33 5.11 -33.09
N ASN A 104 -7.50 4.17 -34.02
CA ASN A 104 -7.99 4.45 -35.37
C ASN A 104 -9.23 3.60 -35.65
N ILE A 105 -10.32 4.28 -36.01
CA ILE A 105 -11.61 3.69 -36.39
C ILE A 105 -11.92 4.18 -37.80
N PHE A 106 -12.02 3.26 -38.74
CA PHE A 106 -12.41 3.55 -40.12
C PHE A 106 -13.88 3.21 -40.29
N THR A 107 -14.64 4.05 -41.00
CA THR A 107 -16.05 3.78 -41.25
C THR A 107 -16.49 4.26 -42.63
N THR A 108 -17.42 3.49 -43.22
CA THR A 108 -18.16 3.86 -44.43
C THR A 108 -19.56 4.40 -44.10
N ASN A 109 -19.85 4.63 -42.82
CA ASN A 109 -21.16 5.11 -42.38
C ASN A 109 -21.24 6.63 -42.53
N TYR A 110 -22.40 7.10 -42.97
CA TYR A 110 -22.69 8.53 -43.07
C TYR A 110 -23.24 9.13 -41.77
N ASP A 111 -23.80 8.30 -40.87
CA ASP A 111 -24.28 8.73 -39.55
C ASP A 111 -23.14 9.24 -38.66
N THR A 112 -23.48 9.99 -37.59
CA THR A 112 -22.51 10.57 -36.64
C THR A 112 -22.40 9.78 -35.33
N LEU A 113 -22.99 8.58 -35.26
CA LEU A 113 -23.18 7.87 -33.98
C LEU A 113 -21.86 7.45 -33.34
N LEU A 114 -20.83 7.20 -34.14
CA LEU A 114 -19.50 6.91 -33.58
C LEU A 114 -18.96 8.16 -32.91
N GLU A 115 -18.98 9.30 -33.59
CA GLU A 115 -18.49 10.59 -33.11
C GLU A 115 -19.24 11.05 -31.86
N ASP A 116 -20.55 10.90 -31.86
CA ASP A 116 -21.44 11.28 -30.76
C ASP A 116 -21.20 10.45 -29.49
N SER A 117 -20.53 9.31 -29.60
CA SER A 117 -20.23 8.43 -28.46
C SER A 117 -18.92 8.77 -27.73
N TYR A 118 -18.07 9.63 -28.30
CA TYR A 118 -16.83 10.10 -27.69
C TYR A 118 -16.92 11.57 -27.26
N PRO A 119 -16.19 11.97 -26.19
CA PRO A 119 -16.00 13.38 -25.89
C PRO A 119 -15.25 14.10 -27.02
N ALA A 120 -15.70 15.30 -27.40
CA ALA A 120 -15.14 16.06 -28.51
C ALA A 120 -13.65 16.40 -28.32
N GLU A 121 -13.22 16.60 -27.08
CA GLU A 121 -11.83 16.86 -26.70
C GLU A 121 -10.90 15.65 -26.86
N ALA A 122 -11.44 14.45 -27.08
CA ALA A 122 -10.69 13.20 -27.24
C ALA A 122 -10.69 12.66 -28.68
N LEU A 123 -11.36 13.35 -29.61
CA LEU A 123 -11.69 12.81 -30.93
C LEU A 123 -11.25 13.74 -32.07
N ASN A 124 -10.56 13.16 -33.05
CA ASN A 124 -10.38 13.71 -34.39
C ASN A 124 -11.38 13.04 -35.34
N VAL A 125 -12.08 13.83 -36.17
CA VAL A 125 -12.96 13.31 -37.22
C VAL A 125 -12.40 13.72 -38.58
N ILE A 126 -12.07 12.74 -39.41
CA ILE A 126 -11.36 12.91 -40.68
C ILE A 126 -12.27 12.43 -41.81
N ARG A 127 -12.70 13.36 -42.68
CA ARG A 127 -13.61 13.10 -43.81
C ARG A 127 -12.93 13.25 -45.16
N LYS A 128 -11.93 14.13 -45.24
CA LYS A 128 -11.21 14.46 -46.47
C LYS A 128 -9.72 14.69 -46.22
N ASP A 129 -8.96 14.85 -47.30
CA ASP A 129 -7.51 15.01 -47.25
C ASP A 129 -7.05 16.23 -46.43
N GLN A 130 -7.80 17.32 -46.46
CA GLN A 130 -7.46 18.52 -45.67
C GLN A 130 -7.52 18.23 -44.16
N ASP A 131 -8.43 17.38 -43.71
CA ASP A 131 -8.60 17.05 -42.29
C ASP A 131 -7.40 16.26 -41.77
N CYS A 132 -6.72 15.47 -42.63
CA CYS A 132 -5.51 14.74 -42.26
C CYS A 132 -4.39 15.67 -41.76
N ALA A 133 -4.35 16.92 -42.22
CA ALA A 133 -3.35 17.90 -41.79
C ALA A 133 -3.63 18.51 -40.40
N TYR A 134 -4.85 18.34 -39.88
CA TYR A 134 -5.30 18.90 -38.61
C TYR A 134 -5.51 17.85 -37.52
N ILE A 135 -5.01 16.62 -37.71
CA ILE A 135 -5.05 15.57 -36.69
C ILE A 135 -4.20 16.04 -35.50
N GLU A 136 -4.83 16.26 -34.35
CA GLU A 136 -4.14 16.70 -33.15
C GLU A 136 -3.60 15.48 -32.37
N GLU A 137 -2.32 15.51 -31.97
CA GLU A 137 -1.67 14.40 -31.26
C GLU A 137 -2.20 14.18 -29.83
N ASN A 138 -2.74 15.22 -29.20
CA ASN A 138 -3.36 15.15 -27.86
C ASN A 138 -4.72 14.44 -27.88
N LYS A 139 -5.32 14.25 -29.05
CA LYS A 139 -6.58 13.53 -29.25
C LYS A 139 -6.26 12.06 -29.60
N PRO A 140 -6.56 11.11 -28.70
CA PRO A 140 -6.14 9.71 -28.83
C PRO A 140 -6.90 8.91 -29.90
N ILE A 141 -8.09 9.36 -30.31
CA ILE A 141 -9.02 8.63 -31.17
C ILE A 141 -9.16 9.39 -32.49
N ASN A 142 -9.00 8.68 -33.59
CA ASN A 142 -9.23 9.16 -34.95
C ASN A 142 -10.35 8.35 -35.59
N ILE A 143 -11.43 9.03 -35.99
CA ILE A 143 -12.50 8.43 -36.79
C ILE A 143 -12.32 8.89 -38.23
N PHE A 144 -11.97 7.95 -39.11
CA PHE A 144 -11.80 8.15 -40.54
C PHE A 144 -13.09 7.75 -41.28
N LYS A 145 -13.85 8.75 -41.73
CA LYS A 145 -15.06 8.55 -42.53
C LYS A 145 -14.68 8.52 -44.01
N ILE A 146 -14.26 7.35 -44.49
CA ILE A 146 -13.63 7.21 -45.80
C ILE A 146 -14.57 7.48 -46.98
N HIS A 147 -15.90 7.46 -46.74
CA HIS A 147 -16.93 7.85 -47.70
C HIS A 147 -17.54 9.24 -47.41
N GLY A 148 -16.94 10.01 -46.49
CA GLY A 148 -17.48 11.28 -46.03
C GLY A 148 -18.77 11.13 -45.24
N ASP A 149 -19.45 12.26 -45.02
CA ASP A 149 -20.78 12.31 -44.43
C ASP A 149 -21.57 13.57 -44.86
N PHE A 150 -22.77 13.75 -44.32
CA PHE A 150 -23.63 14.89 -44.63
C PHE A 150 -23.31 16.18 -43.85
N GLN A 151 -22.30 16.16 -42.98
CA GLN A 151 -21.79 17.37 -42.32
C GLN A 151 -20.85 18.15 -43.25
N ASP A 152 -20.16 17.44 -44.16
CA ASP A 152 -19.32 18.02 -45.20
C ASP A 152 -19.67 17.45 -46.58
N ALA A 153 -20.54 18.16 -47.29
CA ALA A 153 -21.05 17.80 -48.62
C ALA A 153 -19.96 17.45 -49.64
N ASP A 154 -18.82 18.16 -49.59
CA ASP A 154 -17.72 17.97 -50.55
C ASP A 154 -16.93 16.67 -50.27
N SER A 155 -17.06 16.10 -49.07
CA SER A 155 -16.43 14.84 -48.72
C SER A 155 -17.24 13.60 -49.16
N LEU A 156 -18.55 13.78 -49.41
CA LEU A 156 -19.50 12.68 -49.57
C LEU A 156 -19.24 11.86 -50.85
N ILE A 157 -19.17 10.54 -50.68
CA ILE A 157 -19.02 9.55 -51.75
C ILE A 157 -20.31 8.73 -51.80
N ILE A 158 -21.14 8.96 -52.81
CA ILE A 158 -22.44 8.27 -52.94
C ILE A 158 -22.82 7.94 -54.38
N THR A 159 -22.39 8.74 -55.36
CA THR A 159 -22.72 8.55 -56.79
C THR A 159 -21.71 7.63 -57.49
N SER A 160 -22.09 7.01 -58.61
CA SER A 160 -21.19 6.11 -59.35
C SER A 160 -19.94 6.83 -59.88
N SER A 161 -20.05 8.11 -60.25
CA SER A 161 -18.91 8.98 -60.57
C SER A 161 -17.97 9.17 -59.38
N ASP A 162 -18.49 9.32 -58.14
CA ASP A 162 -17.66 9.43 -56.94
C ASP A 162 -16.80 8.16 -56.75
N TYR A 163 -17.41 6.98 -56.85
CA TYR A 163 -16.69 5.70 -56.72
C TYR A 163 -15.70 5.48 -57.87
N HIS A 164 -16.03 5.89 -59.09
CA HIS A 164 -15.12 5.80 -60.23
C HIS A 164 -13.89 6.69 -60.04
N ASP A 165 -14.05 7.89 -59.45
CA ASP A 165 -12.96 8.82 -59.15
C ASP A 165 -12.04 8.35 -58.02
N LEU A 166 -12.45 7.36 -57.22
CA LEU A 166 -11.58 6.66 -56.27
C LEU A 166 -10.61 5.69 -56.96
N LEU A 167 -11.11 4.94 -57.94
CA LEU A 167 -10.36 3.87 -58.62
C LEU A 167 -9.46 4.41 -59.75
N ASN A 168 -9.85 5.52 -60.39
CA ASN A 168 -9.19 6.05 -61.58
C ASN A 168 -8.32 7.29 -61.31
N GLY A 169 -7.60 7.75 -62.35
CA GLY A 169 -6.49 8.71 -62.28
C GLY A 169 -6.72 10.06 -61.59
N ARG A 170 -7.96 10.40 -61.20
CA ARG A 170 -8.28 11.58 -60.38
C ARG A 170 -8.05 11.35 -58.88
N LYS A 171 -8.16 10.10 -58.40
CA LYS A 171 -7.99 9.63 -57.01
C LYS A 171 -8.56 10.63 -56.00
N ARG A 172 -9.87 10.70 -55.80
CA ARG A 172 -10.48 11.56 -54.76
C ARG A 172 -9.96 11.16 -53.36
N ASN A 173 -9.63 12.16 -52.53
CA ASN A 173 -9.03 12.00 -51.19
C ASN A 173 -7.83 11.03 -51.14
N PRO A 174 -6.80 11.21 -51.99
CA PRO A 174 -5.71 10.24 -52.12
C PRO A 174 -4.90 10.07 -50.84
N GLN A 175 -4.77 11.12 -50.01
CA GLN A 175 -4.02 11.02 -48.76
C GLN A 175 -4.78 10.20 -47.71
N LEU A 176 -6.09 10.39 -47.59
CA LEU A 176 -6.93 9.59 -46.70
C LEU A 176 -6.84 8.09 -47.04
N TRP A 177 -6.90 7.74 -48.32
CA TRP A 177 -6.74 6.36 -48.76
C TRP A 177 -5.32 5.81 -48.56
N ASN A 178 -4.29 6.67 -48.58
CA ASN A 178 -2.93 6.25 -48.21
C ASN A 178 -2.84 5.90 -46.71
N VAL A 179 -3.53 6.65 -45.84
CA VAL A 179 -3.64 6.31 -44.41
C VAL A 179 -4.31 4.96 -44.22
N VAL A 180 -5.42 4.68 -44.92
CA VAL A 180 -6.09 3.37 -44.88
C VAL A 180 -5.13 2.25 -45.30
N LYS A 181 -4.40 2.42 -46.41
CA LYS A 181 -3.43 1.43 -46.90
C LYS A 181 -2.29 1.20 -45.90
N ASP A 182 -1.76 2.28 -45.33
CA ASP A 182 -0.69 2.22 -44.34
C ASP A 182 -1.15 1.49 -43.07
N GLU A 183 -2.40 1.72 -42.64
CA GLU A 183 -2.98 1.05 -41.49
C GLU A 183 -3.12 -0.47 -41.73
N PHE A 184 -3.68 -0.87 -42.88
CA PHE A 184 -3.80 -2.29 -43.25
C PHE A 184 -2.44 -2.99 -43.39
N LEU A 185 -1.37 -2.23 -43.66
CA LEU A 185 -0.01 -2.75 -43.72
C LEU A 185 0.59 -2.95 -42.32
N LYS A 186 0.37 -1.99 -41.40
CA LYS A 186 1.03 -1.93 -40.09
C LYS A 186 0.26 -2.62 -38.96
N LYS A 187 -1.07 -2.60 -39.00
CA LYS A 187 -1.96 -3.05 -37.92
C LYS A 187 -2.81 -4.24 -38.35
N HIS A 188 -3.34 -4.94 -37.35
CA HIS A 188 -4.40 -5.94 -37.57
C HIS A 188 -5.73 -5.23 -37.72
N ILE A 189 -6.62 -5.73 -38.58
CA ILE A 189 -7.90 -5.07 -38.86
C ILE A 189 -9.06 -5.91 -38.33
N LEU A 190 -9.99 -5.27 -37.62
CA LEU A 190 -11.23 -5.88 -37.19
C LEU A 190 -12.42 -5.19 -37.84
N PHE A 191 -13.13 -5.94 -38.68
CA PHE A 191 -14.38 -5.54 -39.32
C PHE A 191 -15.57 -5.88 -38.43
N ILE A 192 -16.45 -4.91 -38.16
CA ILE A 192 -17.70 -5.08 -37.41
C ILE A 192 -18.83 -4.39 -38.15
N GLY A 193 -19.96 -5.10 -38.36
CA GLY A 193 -21.11 -4.53 -39.08
C GLY A 193 -20.81 -4.16 -40.54
N TYR A 194 -19.69 -4.65 -41.09
CA TYR A 194 -19.21 -4.29 -42.41
C TYR A 194 -19.26 -5.48 -43.35
N SER A 195 -19.74 -5.26 -44.58
CA SER A 195 -19.96 -6.37 -45.50
C SER A 195 -18.70 -6.85 -46.22
N LEU A 196 -17.65 -6.03 -46.32
CA LEU A 196 -16.50 -6.30 -47.19
C LEU A 196 -16.89 -6.51 -48.67
N GLU A 197 -17.90 -5.78 -49.13
CA GLU A 197 -18.34 -5.77 -50.53
C GLU A 197 -17.86 -4.53 -51.31
N ASP A 198 -17.23 -3.58 -50.63
CA ASP A 198 -16.62 -2.41 -51.27
C ASP A 198 -15.37 -2.80 -52.06
N ASP A 199 -15.44 -2.57 -53.37
CA ASP A 199 -14.37 -2.89 -54.30
C ASP A 199 -13.03 -2.18 -53.96
N ASN A 200 -13.08 -0.95 -53.43
CA ASN A 200 -11.87 -0.21 -53.04
C ASN A 200 -11.14 -0.92 -51.90
N ILE A 201 -11.88 -1.34 -50.86
CA ILE A 201 -11.31 -2.06 -49.72
C ILE A 201 -10.81 -3.44 -50.14
N VAL A 202 -11.57 -4.14 -50.97
CA VAL A 202 -11.17 -5.44 -51.51
C VAL A 202 -9.88 -5.32 -52.31
N ASP A 203 -9.71 -4.28 -53.12
CA ASP A 203 -8.51 -4.05 -53.91
C ASP A 203 -7.31 -3.62 -53.07
N ILE A 204 -7.52 -2.84 -52.00
CA ILE A 204 -6.49 -2.57 -50.99
C ILE A 204 -6.01 -3.88 -50.36
N ILE A 205 -6.93 -4.74 -49.92
CA ILE A 205 -6.59 -6.04 -49.33
C ILE A 205 -5.78 -6.88 -50.33
N LYS A 206 -6.23 -7.01 -51.58
CA LYS A 206 -5.49 -7.75 -52.63
C LYS A 206 -4.11 -7.19 -52.88
N SER A 207 -3.99 -5.86 -52.99
CA SER A 207 -2.73 -5.15 -53.23
C SER A 207 -1.73 -5.40 -52.11
N ILE A 208 -2.17 -5.27 -50.86
CA ILE A 208 -1.33 -5.54 -49.68
C ILE A 208 -0.97 -7.01 -49.61
N SER A 209 -1.93 -7.92 -49.77
CA SER A 209 -1.69 -9.36 -49.80
C SER A 209 -0.64 -9.75 -50.85
N LYS A 210 -0.66 -9.10 -52.03
CA LYS A 210 0.35 -9.31 -53.09
C LYS A 210 1.72 -8.76 -52.69
N ALA A 211 1.76 -7.57 -52.07
CA ALA A 211 3.01 -6.92 -51.69
C ALA A 211 3.75 -7.62 -50.53
N VAL A 212 3.04 -8.06 -49.49
CA VAL A 212 3.65 -8.66 -48.28
C VAL A 212 3.55 -10.18 -48.20
N ASN A 213 2.82 -10.80 -49.13
CA ASN A 213 2.67 -12.24 -49.28
C ASN A 213 2.21 -12.95 -47.98
N LYS A 214 3.07 -13.77 -47.36
CA LYS A 214 2.74 -14.53 -46.13
C LYS A 214 2.90 -13.71 -44.84
N ASN A 215 3.47 -12.50 -44.90
CA ASN A 215 3.74 -11.66 -43.73
C ASN A 215 2.61 -10.65 -43.42
N GLN A 216 1.43 -10.83 -44.04
CA GLN A 216 0.28 -9.96 -43.84
C GLN A 216 -0.23 -10.02 -42.40
N LYS A 217 -0.67 -8.88 -41.88
CA LYS A 217 -1.37 -8.80 -40.59
C LYS A 217 -2.72 -9.50 -40.68
N ASP A 218 -3.12 -10.13 -39.58
CA ASP A 218 -4.43 -10.79 -39.52
C ASP A 218 -5.56 -9.77 -39.68
N MET A 219 -6.59 -10.20 -40.39
CA MET A 219 -7.86 -9.50 -40.52
C MET A 219 -8.96 -10.36 -39.92
N PHE A 220 -9.90 -9.74 -39.22
CA PHE A 220 -10.99 -10.41 -38.52
C PHE A 220 -12.32 -9.81 -38.92
N LEU A 221 -13.36 -10.62 -39.06
CA LEU A 221 -14.73 -10.16 -39.29
C LEU A 221 -15.64 -10.70 -38.20
N ILE A 222 -16.41 -9.83 -37.56
CA ILE A 222 -17.49 -10.19 -36.65
C ILE A 222 -18.82 -9.85 -37.31
N ALA A 223 -19.63 -10.87 -37.59
CA ALA A 223 -20.97 -10.73 -38.11
C ALA A 223 -21.86 -11.89 -37.64
N PRO A 224 -23.16 -11.67 -37.40
CA PRO A 224 -24.06 -12.71 -36.89
C PRO A 224 -24.37 -13.79 -37.94
N LYS A 225 -24.34 -13.42 -39.22
CA LYS A 225 -24.66 -14.31 -40.34
C LYS A 225 -23.95 -13.87 -41.62
N ILE A 226 -23.33 -14.82 -42.31
CA ILE A 226 -22.84 -14.70 -43.69
C ILE A 226 -23.20 -15.96 -44.47
N SER A 227 -23.22 -15.89 -45.81
CA SER A 227 -23.42 -17.07 -46.66
C SER A 227 -22.14 -17.92 -46.77
N GLU A 228 -22.28 -19.23 -47.01
CA GLU A 228 -21.12 -20.13 -47.17
C GLU A 228 -20.18 -19.70 -48.31
N ARG A 229 -20.76 -19.21 -49.42
CA ARG A 229 -19.99 -18.65 -50.55
C ARG A 229 -19.09 -17.51 -50.08
N ARG A 230 -19.62 -16.63 -49.24
CA ARG A 230 -18.90 -15.46 -48.73
C ARG A 230 -17.85 -15.84 -47.70
N GLU A 231 -18.14 -16.81 -46.84
CA GLU A 231 -17.13 -17.37 -45.92
C GLU A 231 -15.94 -17.94 -46.70
N GLY A 232 -16.20 -18.65 -47.80
CA GLY A 232 -15.16 -19.14 -48.72
C GLY A 232 -14.32 -18.01 -49.35
N MET A 233 -14.94 -16.89 -49.72
CA MET A 233 -14.25 -15.70 -50.24
C MET A 233 -13.36 -15.03 -49.17
N LEU A 234 -13.91 -14.81 -47.98
CA LEU A 234 -13.18 -14.23 -46.84
C LEU A 234 -11.95 -15.08 -46.47
N LYS A 235 -12.09 -16.41 -46.48
CA LYS A 235 -10.98 -17.33 -46.23
C LYS A 235 -9.86 -17.18 -47.27
N LYS A 236 -10.19 -16.99 -48.55
CA LYS A 236 -9.20 -16.72 -49.62
C LYS A 236 -8.50 -15.37 -49.41
N MET A 237 -9.22 -14.37 -48.90
CA MET A 237 -8.68 -13.06 -48.53
C MET A 237 -7.94 -13.08 -47.17
N LYS A 238 -7.80 -14.24 -46.52
CA LYS A 238 -7.19 -14.40 -45.19
C LYS A 238 -7.90 -13.61 -44.08
N VAL A 239 -9.21 -13.40 -44.22
CA VAL A 239 -10.04 -12.79 -43.19
C VAL A 239 -10.63 -13.90 -42.31
N GLN A 240 -10.35 -13.86 -41.02
CA GLN A 240 -10.90 -14.79 -40.04
C GLN A 240 -12.30 -14.34 -39.62
N TYR A 241 -13.30 -15.15 -39.96
CA TYR A 241 -14.69 -14.89 -39.59
C TYR A 241 -15.02 -15.44 -38.19
N TYR A 242 -15.74 -14.64 -37.40
CA TYR A 242 -16.40 -15.03 -36.17
C TYR A 242 -17.90 -14.78 -36.28
N LYS A 243 -18.68 -15.86 -36.17
CA LYS A 243 -20.14 -15.81 -36.13
C LYS A 243 -20.62 -15.31 -34.75
N ALA A 244 -20.78 -14.01 -34.59
CA ALA A 244 -21.22 -13.38 -33.33
C ALA A 244 -21.77 -11.97 -33.58
N TYR A 245 -22.54 -11.44 -32.64
CA TYR A 245 -22.90 -10.02 -32.61
C TYR A 245 -21.75 -9.15 -32.07
N ALA A 246 -21.79 -7.86 -32.40
CA ALA A 246 -20.80 -6.89 -31.92
C ALA A 246 -20.81 -6.79 -30.39
N THR A 247 -22.00 -6.68 -29.78
CA THR A 247 -22.20 -6.66 -28.33
C THR A 247 -21.53 -7.83 -27.62
N GLU A 248 -21.66 -9.05 -28.12
CA GLU A 248 -21.04 -10.25 -27.51
C GLU A 248 -19.51 -10.14 -27.47
N PHE A 249 -18.91 -9.62 -28.53
CA PHE A 249 -17.48 -9.38 -28.58
C PHE A 249 -17.05 -8.25 -27.63
N LEU A 250 -17.75 -7.11 -27.65
CA LEU A 250 -17.44 -5.96 -26.81
C LEU A 250 -17.56 -6.31 -25.31
N GLU A 251 -18.60 -7.03 -24.91
CA GLU A 251 -18.77 -7.52 -23.53
C GLU A 251 -17.63 -8.45 -23.11
N THR A 252 -17.26 -9.40 -24.00
CA THR A 252 -16.14 -10.31 -23.74
C THR A 252 -14.81 -9.56 -23.66
N LEU A 253 -14.59 -8.59 -24.54
CA LEU A 253 -13.38 -7.77 -24.57
C LEU A 253 -13.26 -6.93 -23.30
N ILE A 254 -14.30 -6.18 -22.91
CA ILE A 254 -14.29 -5.35 -21.69
C ILE A 254 -13.99 -6.22 -20.46
N LYS A 255 -14.59 -7.41 -20.36
CA LYS A 255 -14.30 -8.36 -19.28
C LYS A 255 -12.82 -8.76 -19.22
N GLU A 256 -12.23 -9.05 -20.38
CA GLU A 256 -10.81 -9.40 -20.47
C GLU A 256 -9.90 -8.18 -20.21
N LEU A 257 -10.28 -6.98 -20.61
CA LEU A 257 -9.55 -5.75 -20.31
C LEU A 257 -9.55 -5.48 -18.80
N ARG A 258 -10.72 -5.51 -18.15
CA ARG A 258 -10.84 -5.36 -16.68
C ARG A 258 -9.93 -6.31 -15.90
N LYS A 259 -9.79 -7.54 -16.39
CA LYS A 259 -8.96 -8.57 -15.76
C LYS A 259 -7.46 -8.34 -15.97
N ASN A 260 -7.03 -7.66 -17.04
CA ASN A 260 -5.64 -7.72 -17.48
C ASN A 260 -4.97 -6.38 -17.72
N ILE A 261 -5.71 -5.27 -17.86
CA ILE A 261 -5.15 -4.00 -18.32
C ILE A 261 -4.04 -3.47 -17.38
N SER A 262 -4.15 -3.66 -16.07
CA SER A 262 -3.10 -3.26 -15.13
C SER A 262 -1.81 -4.08 -15.31
N ASP A 263 -1.92 -5.37 -15.66
CA ASP A 263 -0.77 -6.20 -16.01
C ASP A 263 -0.19 -5.81 -17.36
N ASP A 264 -1.06 -5.53 -18.33
CA ASP A 264 -0.66 -5.06 -19.65
C ASP A 264 0.08 -3.71 -19.54
N PHE A 265 -0.35 -2.81 -18.64
CA PHE A 265 0.30 -1.54 -18.36
C PHE A 265 1.67 -1.72 -17.70
N LYS A 266 1.76 -2.53 -16.64
CA LYS A 266 3.04 -2.83 -15.95
C LYS A 266 4.09 -3.32 -16.93
N HIS A 267 3.71 -4.21 -17.84
CA HIS A 267 4.60 -4.81 -18.84
C HIS A 267 4.69 -4.03 -20.17
N LYS A 268 4.27 -2.75 -20.21
CA LYS A 268 4.40 -1.86 -21.39
C LYS A 268 3.73 -2.41 -22.67
N LYS A 269 2.66 -3.20 -22.52
CA LYS A 269 1.85 -3.69 -23.65
C LYS A 269 0.78 -2.69 -24.08
N VAL A 270 0.42 -1.77 -23.19
CA VAL A 270 -0.57 -0.71 -23.39
C VAL A 270 0.05 0.61 -22.93
N SER A 271 -0.30 1.70 -23.59
CA SER A 271 0.20 3.03 -23.22
C SER A 271 -0.33 3.49 -21.85
N ALA A 272 0.41 4.41 -21.21
CA ALA A 272 -0.01 5.06 -19.97
C ALA A 272 -1.32 5.85 -20.14
N GLU A 273 -1.49 6.46 -21.31
CA GLU A 273 -2.68 7.22 -21.68
C GLU A 273 -3.92 6.33 -21.78
N THR A 274 -3.83 5.21 -22.51
CA THR A 274 -4.90 4.22 -22.62
C THR A 274 -5.26 3.61 -21.27
N TYR A 275 -4.25 3.25 -20.46
CA TYR A 275 -4.49 2.74 -19.10
C TYR A 275 -5.27 3.75 -18.25
N THR A 276 -4.80 5.00 -18.22
CA THR A 276 -5.42 6.09 -17.45
C THR A 276 -6.86 6.35 -17.91
N LYS A 277 -7.10 6.41 -19.23
CA LYS A 277 -8.44 6.61 -19.80
C LYS A 277 -9.38 5.46 -19.43
N PHE A 278 -8.91 4.22 -19.49
CA PHE A 278 -9.72 3.07 -19.11
C PHE A 278 -10.08 3.08 -17.61
N CYS A 279 -9.15 3.47 -16.74
CA CYS A 279 -9.40 3.65 -15.30
C CYS A 279 -10.40 4.79 -15.04
N ASN A 280 -10.25 5.93 -15.70
CA ASN A 280 -11.16 7.08 -15.55
C ASN A 280 -12.59 6.72 -15.97
N ALA A 281 -12.75 5.95 -17.06
CA ALA A 281 -14.04 5.41 -17.50
C ALA A 281 -14.67 4.42 -16.49
N HIS A 282 -13.92 4.01 -15.47
CA HIS A 282 -14.35 3.17 -14.35
C HIS A 282 -14.23 3.90 -12.99
N ASP A 283 -14.36 5.23 -13.01
CA ASP A 283 -14.52 6.11 -11.85
C ASP A 283 -13.30 6.23 -10.91
N PHE A 284 -12.08 5.93 -11.38
CA PHE A 284 -10.86 6.19 -10.60
C PHE A 284 -9.68 6.67 -11.45
N ILE A 285 -8.78 7.41 -10.79
CA ILE A 285 -7.58 8.00 -11.38
C ILE A 285 -6.36 7.25 -10.82
N PRO A 286 -5.56 6.56 -11.66
CA PRO A 286 -4.35 5.91 -11.23
C PRO A 286 -3.19 6.90 -11.14
N VAL A 287 -2.36 6.77 -10.11
CA VAL A 287 -1.05 7.45 -10.02
C VAL A 287 0.00 6.44 -10.46
N ILE A 288 0.70 6.75 -11.55
CA ILE A 288 1.57 5.79 -12.24
C ILE A 288 2.97 6.35 -12.47
N THR A 289 3.95 5.46 -12.56
CA THR A 289 5.34 5.79 -12.95
C THR A 289 5.72 4.96 -14.18
N THR A 290 6.33 5.62 -15.17
CA THR A 290 6.75 5.02 -16.45
C THR A 290 8.26 5.17 -16.66
N PRO A 291 9.09 4.40 -15.94
CA PRO A 291 10.54 4.52 -16.07
C PRO A 291 11.03 4.09 -17.46
N ALA A 292 12.10 4.73 -17.95
CA ALA A 292 12.69 4.40 -19.25
C ALA A 292 13.15 2.92 -19.34
N LYS A 293 13.68 2.40 -18.23
CA LYS A 293 14.08 0.98 -18.07
C LYS A 293 13.28 0.33 -16.95
N GLY A 294 12.92 -0.94 -17.11
CA GLY A 294 12.08 -1.69 -16.18
C GLY A 294 10.58 -1.59 -16.49
N ASP A 295 9.77 -2.14 -15.60
CA ASP A 295 8.32 -2.18 -15.70
C ASP A 295 7.69 -0.88 -15.19
N ASN A 296 6.48 -0.58 -15.67
CA ASN A 296 5.69 0.52 -15.13
C ASN A 296 5.10 0.13 -13.77
N THR A 297 4.86 1.12 -12.90
CA THR A 297 4.30 0.91 -11.57
C THR A 297 3.02 1.71 -11.37
N ILE A 298 2.13 1.18 -10.51
CA ILE A 298 0.91 1.84 -10.06
C ILE A 298 1.12 2.15 -8.58
N GLU A 299 1.36 3.42 -8.25
CA GLU A 299 1.78 3.87 -6.92
C GLU A 299 0.57 4.11 -6.00
N ASP A 300 -0.50 4.69 -6.55
CA ASP A 300 -1.69 5.05 -5.80
C ASP A 300 -2.93 5.07 -6.70
N ILE A 301 -4.11 5.04 -6.10
CA ILE A 301 -5.40 5.10 -6.79
C ILE A 301 -6.32 6.07 -6.07
N LYS A 302 -6.75 7.11 -6.79
CA LYS A 302 -7.62 8.17 -6.31
C LYS A 302 -9.02 8.03 -6.90
N ALA A 303 -10.03 8.42 -6.14
CA ALA A 303 -11.38 8.52 -6.68
C ALA A 303 -11.45 9.66 -7.70
N VAL A 304 -12.22 9.49 -8.76
CA VAL A 304 -12.70 10.65 -9.54
C VAL A 304 -13.56 11.53 -8.59
N PRO A 305 -13.48 12.87 -8.66
CA PRO A 305 -14.27 13.74 -7.80
C PRO A 305 -15.77 13.38 -7.79
N GLY A 306 -16.35 13.24 -6.59
CA GLY A 306 -17.76 12.86 -6.41
C GLY A 306 -18.07 11.37 -6.60
N ARG A 307 -17.07 10.53 -6.92
CA ARG A 307 -17.22 9.08 -7.05
C ARG A 307 -16.60 8.33 -5.87
N THR A 308 -17.00 7.08 -5.70
CA THR A 308 -16.51 6.20 -4.63
C THR A 308 -15.56 5.14 -5.16
N LEU A 309 -14.50 4.83 -4.42
CA LEU A 309 -13.65 3.67 -4.69
C LEU A 309 -14.20 2.43 -3.98
N ASN A 310 -14.63 1.44 -4.75
CA ASN A 310 -14.90 0.11 -4.24
C ASN A 310 -13.62 -0.74 -4.35
N ARG A 311 -13.00 -1.00 -3.19
CA ARG A 311 -11.76 -1.77 -3.07
C ARG A 311 -12.09 -3.17 -2.56
N ARG A 312 -11.72 -4.20 -3.32
CA ARG A 312 -11.98 -5.60 -2.96
C ARG A 312 -10.74 -6.46 -3.16
N ILE A 313 -10.44 -7.29 -2.17
CA ILE A 313 -9.48 -8.38 -2.32
C ILE A 313 -10.27 -9.67 -2.41
N THR A 314 -10.09 -10.41 -3.49
CA THR A 314 -10.70 -11.72 -3.72
C THR A 314 -9.59 -12.76 -3.73
N PHE A 315 -9.79 -13.86 -3.02
CA PHE A 315 -8.85 -14.97 -2.99
C PHE A 315 -9.56 -16.26 -2.57
N SER A 316 -8.93 -17.40 -2.83
CA SER A 316 -9.30 -18.71 -2.31
C SER A 316 -8.09 -19.33 -1.64
N VAL A 317 -8.32 -20.19 -0.65
CA VAL A 317 -7.29 -20.90 0.11
C VAL A 317 -7.66 -22.36 0.27
N GLY A 318 -6.72 -23.19 0.71
CA GLY A 318 -7.00 -24.59 1.03
C GLY A 318 -7.94 -24.75 2.24
N GLU A 319 -8.53 -25.94 2.36
CA GLU A 319 -9.51 -26.27 3.41
C GLU A 319 -8.96 -26.11 4.83
N GLN A 320 -7.64 -26.19 5.02
CA GLN A 320 -6.99 -25.96 6.31
C GLN A 320 -7.28 -24.58 6.92
N TYR A 321 -7.66 -23.59 6.10
CA TYR A 321 -8.03 -22.24 6.56
C TYR A 321 -9.53 -22.08 6.85
N LYS A 322 -10.37 -23.06 6.51
CA LYS A 322 -11.83 -22.97 6.62
C LYS A 322 -12.27 -22.62 8.05
N HIS A 323 -11.72 -23.32 9.04
CA HIS A 323 -12.04 -23.10 10.45
C HIS A 323 -11.75 -21.66 10.92
N PHE A 324 -10.71 -21.02 10.37
CA PHE A 324 -10.39 -19.64 10.71
C PHE A 324 -11.47 -18.68 10.20
N PHE A 325 -12.02 -18.88 9.00
CA PHE A 325 -13.01 -17.96 8.45
C PHE A 325 -14.44 -18.22 8.95
N GLU A 326 -14.76 -19.47 9.34
CA GLU A 326 -16.05 -19.80 9.97
C GLU A 326 -16.14 -19.30 11.41
N ASN A 327 -15.05 -19.42 12.17
CA ASN A 327 -14.93 -18.98 13.55
C ASN A 327 -13.67 -18.13 13.72
N VAL A 328 -13.75 -16.86 13.27
CA VAL A 328 -12.62 -15.93 13.30
C VAL A 328 -12.03 -15.82 14.71
N ASP A 329 -10.79 -16.29 14.84
CA ASP A 329 -10.04 -16.30 16.09
C ASP A 329 -8.59 -15.88 15.84
N PHE A 330 -8.32 -14.60 16.05
CA PHE A 330 -6.99 -14.00 15.92
C PHE A 330 -6.07 -14.27 17.12
N GLU A 331 -6.55 -14.96 18.15
CA GLU A 331 -5.69 -15.39 19.26
C GLU A 331 -4.74 -16.51 18.82
N LYS A 332 -5.18 -17.35 17.88
CA LYS A 332 -4.43 -18.49 17.37
C LYS A 332 -3.78 -18.14 16.05
N ASN A 333 -2.57 -18.66 15.84
CA ASN A 333 -1.87 -18.61 14.54
C ASN A 333 -1.66 -17.19 13.95
N SER A 334 -1.69 -16.15 14.78
CA SER A 334 -1.50 -14.77 14.37
C SER A 334 -0.13 -14.23 14.78
N ILE A 335 0.39 -13.28 14.02
CA ILE A 335 1.66 -12.61 14.26
C ILE A 335 1.46 -11.11 14.46
N TYR A 336 2.43 -10.46 15.10
CA TYR A 336 2.51 -9.00 15.20
C TYR A 336 3.62 -8.51 14.29
N ILE A 337 3.37 -7.41 13.56
CA ILE A 337 4.34 -6.84 12.62
C ILE A 337 4.64 -5.40 13.05
N PRO A 338 5.74 -5.17 13.82
CA PRO A 338 6.01 -3.87 14.45
C PRO A 338 6.11 -2.68 13.49
N LYS A 339 6.48 -2.91 12.22
CA LYS A 339 6.61 -1.87 11.20
C LYS A 339 5.43 -1.82 10.22
N SER A 340 4.31 -2.47 10.55
CA SER A 340 3.09 -2.41 9.73
C SER A 340 2.22 -1.20 10.09
N PRO A 341 1.24 -0.83 9.25
CA PRO A 341 0.20 0.15 9.62
C PRO A 341 -0.65 -0.25 10.82
N LEU A 342 -0.61 -1.53 11.24
CA LEU A 342 -1.35 -2.09 12.36
C LEU A 342 -0.42 -2.86 13.31
N PRO A 343 0.59 -2.19 13.91
CA PRO A 343 1.72 -2.87 14.53
C PRO A 343 1.36 -3.64 15.81
N HIS A 344 0.25 -3.28 16.43
CA HIS A 344 -0.18 -3.83 17.71
C HIS A 344 -1.41 -4.74 17.59
N THR A 345 -1.89 -5.02 16.37
CA THR A 345 -2.99 -5.95 16.14
C THR A 345 -2.46 -7.31 15.74
N PRO A 346 -3.10 -8.41 16.18
CA PRO A 346 -2.78 -9.74 15.68
C PRO A 346 -3.21 -9.85 14.22
N LEU A 347 -2.30 -10.32 13.37
CA LEU A 347 -2.52 -10.49 11.94
C LEU A 347 -2.35 -11.97 11.59
N LEU A 348 -3.38 -12.58 10.99
CA LEU A 348 -3.22 -13.84 10.29
C LEU A 348 -2.39 -13.57 9.03
N LYS A 349 -1.27 -14.29 8.89
CA LYS A 349 -0.48 -14.31 7.67
C LYS A 349 -0.89 -15.50 6.82
N ILE A 350 -1.17 -15.25 5.54
CA ILE A 350 -1.35 -16.29 4.52
C ILE A 350 -0.26 -16.09 3.46
N ASP A 351 0.60 -17.09 3.30
CA ASP A 351 1.67 -17.04 2.30
C ASP A 351 1.11 -17.15 0.87
N GLY A 352 1.78 -16.49 -0.08
CA GLY A 352 1.35 -16.42 -1.48
C GLY A 352 1.21 -17.80 -2.15
N SER A 353 2.01 -18.78 -1.71
CA SER A 353 1.92 -20.17 -2.18
C SER A 353 0.59 -20.85 -1.83
N GLU A 354 -0.11 -20.37 -0.81
CA GLU A 354 -1.38 -20.89 -0.33
C GLU A 354 -2.58 -20.19 -0.96
N LEU A 355 -2.36 -19.03 -1.60
CA LEU A 355 -3.38 -18.23 -2.23
C LEU A 355 -3.66 -18.71 -3.66
N LYS A 356 -4.93 -18.97 -3.96
CA LYS A 356 -5.43 -19.29 -5.30
C LYS A 356 -6.40 -18.21 -5.76
N GLN A 357 -6.38 -17.89 -7.05
CA GLN A 357 -7.26 -16.86 -7.62
C GLN A 357 -7.22 -15.55 -6.81
N SER A 358 -6.03 -15.12 -6.41
CA SER A 358 -5.84 -13.96 -5.54
C SER A 358 -5.63 -12.69 -6.37
N PHE A 359 -6.50 -11.71 -6.16
CA PHE A 359 -6.44 -10.44 -6.87
C PHE A 359 -7.09 -9.30 -6.08
N PHE A 360 -6.56 -8.10 -6.30
CA PHE A 360 -7.06 -6.85 -5.75
C PHE A 360 -7.73 -6.07 -6.88
N GLU A 361 -8.98 -5.68 -6.67
CA GLU A 361 -9.77 -4.92 -7.62
C GLU A 361 -10.17 -3.56 -7.07
N VAL A 362 -10.21 -2.60 -7.98
CA VAL A 362 -10.83 -1.30 -7.77
C VAL A 362 -11.88 -1.08 -8.84
N ASN A 363 -13.13 -0.84 -8.44
CA ASN A 363 -14.28 -0.64 -9.34
C ASN A 363 -14.38 -1.73 -10.45
N ASN A 364 -14.12 -2.99 -10.09
CA ASN A 364 -14.10 -4.16 -10.96
C ASN A 364 -12.94 -4.23 -11.98
N ILE A 365 -11.89 -3.41 -11.81
CA ILE A 365 -10.63 -3.54 -12.54
C ILE A 365 -9.61 -4.22 -11.64
N VAL A 366 -9.00 -5.31 -12.11
CA VAL A 366 -7.92 -6.00 -11.40
C VAL A 366 -6.65 -5.15 -11.46
N ILE A 367 -6.17 -4.72 -10.31
CA ILE A 367 -4.97 -3.87 -10.13
C ILE A 367 -3.73 -4.73 -9.88
N GLN A 368 -3.86 -5.73 -9.02
CA GLN A 368 -2.77 -6.61 -8.60
C GLN A 368 -3.27 -8.05 -8.53
N LYS A 369 -2.40 -8.99 -8.88
CA LYS A 369 -2.62 -10.44 -8.75
C LYS A 369 -1.45 -11.05 -7.97
N ASP A 370 -1.63 -12.29 -7.56
CA ASP A 370 -0.54 -13.17 -7.10
C ASP A 370 0.27 -12.53 -5.96
N PHE A 371 -0.41 -12.21 -4.87
CA PHE A 371 0.21 -11.58 -3.70
C PHE A 371 1.31 -12.48 -3.11
N VAL A 372 2.43 -11.88 -2.69
CA VAL A 372 3.51 -12.58 -1.98
C VAL A 372 3.02 -13.10 -0.62
N SER A 373 2.19 -12.31 0.06
CA SER A 373 1.54 -12.68 1.32
C SER A 373 0.34 -11.77 1.56
N LEU A 374 -0.69 -12.29 2.22
CA LEU A 374 -1.84 -11.52 2.68
C LEU A 374 -1.87 -11.50 4.20
N PHE A 375 -2.09 -10.31 4.79
CA PHE A 375 -2.25 -10.13 6.23
C PHE A 375 -3.69 -9.73 6.53
N ILE A 376 -4.37 -10.49 7.36
CA ILE A 376 -5.76 -10.27 7.74
C ILE A 376 -5.78 -10.02 9.24
N GLY A 377 -6.25 -8.84 9.65
CA GLY A 377 -6.40 -8.46 11.05
C GLY A 377 -7.85 -8.16 11.42
N PRO A 378 -8.15 -8.06 12.71
CA PRO A 378 -9.45 -7.61 13.16
C PRO A 378 -9.66 -6.14 12.79
N SER A 379 -10.91 -5.78 12.49
CA SER A 379 -11.28 -4.38 12.33
C SER A 379 -11.08 -3.63 13.65
N THR A 380 -10.41 -2.48 13.58
CA THR A 380 -10.10 -1.65 14.75
C THR A 380 -11.00 -0.43 14.79
N THR A 381 -11.43 -0.05 15.99
CA THR A 381 -12.16 1.20 16.24
C THR A 381 -11.33 2.07 17.17
N LYS A 382 -11.05 3.31 16.76
CA LYS A 382 -10.37 4.29 17.63
C LYS A 382 -11.29 4.68 18.79
N ILE A 383 -10.72 4.81 19.98
CA ILE A 383 -11.42 5.15 21.21
C ILE A 383 -10.59 6.12 22.05
N SER A 384 -11.28 6.98 22.80
CA SER A 384 -10.66 7.85 23.80
C SER A 384 -11.02 7.33 25.20
N LEU A 385 -10.02 7.19 26.07
CA LEU A 385 -10.17 6.65 27.41
C LEU A 385 -9.74 7.68 28.45
N ASN A 386 -10.51 7.84 29.52
CA ASN A 386 -10.13 8.59 30.71
C ASN A 386 -9.81 7.63 31.85
N ILE A 387 -8.59 7.68 32.35
CA ILE A 387 -8.09 6.83 33.42
C ILE A 387 -7.96 7.69 34.68
N CYS A 388 -8.54 7.24 35.79
CA CYS A 388 -8.56 7.98 37.06
C CYS A 388 -8.16 7.07 38.23
N ILE A 389 -7.18 7.52 39.02
CA ILE A 389 -6.67 6.87 40.23
C ILE A 389 -6.66 7.92 41.35
N PRO A 390 -7.76 8.06 42.12
CA PRO A 390 -7.88 9.13 43.11
C PRO A 390 -6.78 9.09 44.19
N SER A 391 -6.34 7.91 44.61
CA SER A 391 -5.26 7.74 45.62
C SER A 391 -3.92 8.32 45.19
N ARG A 392 -3.69 8.47 43.88
CA ARG A 392 -2.44 8.98 43.30
C ARG A 392 -2.57 10.37 42.67
N ASN A 393 -3.73 11.03 42.83
CA ASN A 393 -4.05 12.28 42.12
C ASN A 393 -3.80 12.18 40.59
N PHE A 394 -4.13 11.03 40.01
CA PHE A 394 -3.91 10.73 38.60
C PHE A 394 -5.23 10.81 37.84
N ILE A 395 -5.28 11.65 36.80
CA ILE A 395 -6.37 11.68 35.83
C ILE A 395 -5.84 12.02 34.45
N GLU A 396 -5.89 11.06 33.53
CA GLU A 396 -5.32 11.23 32.19
C GLU A 396 -6.28 10.78 31.10
N ASN A 397 -6.21 11.45 29.96
CA ASN A 397 -6.88 11.02 28.74
C ASN A 397 -5.86 10.33 27.82
N VAL A 398 -6.22 9.17 27.27
CA VAL A 398 -5.38 8.41 26.36
C VAL A 398 -6.19 7.91 25.18
N GLU A 399 -5.64 8.09 23.98
CA GLU A 399 -6.19 7.52 22.76
C GLU A 399 -5.75 6.07 22.62
N GLY A 400 -6.67 5.23 22.19
CA GLY A 400 -6.46 3.80 21.99
C GLY A 400 -7.30 3.25 20.86
N TYR A 401 -7.31 1.93 20.77
CA TYR A 401 -8.11 1.19 19.81
C TYR A 401 -8.71 -0.03 20.47
N THR A 402 -9.91 -0.38 20.03
CA THR A 402 -10.60 -1.61 20.42
C THR A 402 -10.81 -2.51 19.21
N TYR A 403 -10.72 -3.81 19.42
CA TYR A 403 -10.98 -4.82 18.41
C TYR A 403 -11.44 -6.14 19.03
N LYS A 404 -12.16 -6.95 18.25
CA LYS A 404 -12.53 -8.31 18.64
C LYS A 404 -11.39 -9.26 18.28
N LEU A 405 -10.87 -9.96 19.28
CA LEU A 405 -9.86 -11.01 19.07
C LEU A 405 -10.53 -12.28 18.53
N ASN A 406 -11.68 -12.61 19.09
CA ASN A 406 -12.58 -13.66 18.64
C ASN A 406 -14.02 -13.35 19.12
N HIS A 407 -14.93 -14.30 19.00
CA HIS A 407 -16.33 -14.13 19.42
C HIS A 407 -16.51 -13.83 20.92
N ASN A 408 -15.58 -14.29 21.76
CA ASN A 408 -15.65 -14.16 23.22
C ASN A 408 -14.67 -13.14 23.80
N LYS A 409 -13.71 -12.64 23.01
CA LYS A 409 -12.64 -11.77 23.52
C LYS A 409 -12.60 -10.43 22.81
N VAL A 410 -12.61 -9.35 23.60
CA VAL A 410 -12.44 -7.97 23.14
C VAL A 410 -11.17 -7.41 23.74
N VAL A 411 -10.37 -6.72 22.93
CA VAL A 411 -9.12 -6.09 23.37
C VAL A 411 -9.27 -4.58 23.30
N ILE A 412 -8.92 -3.90 24.39
CA ILE A 412 -8.66 -2.47 24.43
C ILE A 412 -7.15 -2.29 24.55
N ALA A 413 -6.56 -1.51 23.66
CA ALA A 413 -5.13 -1.27 23.67
C ALA A 413 -4.81 0.23 23.52
N PHE A 414 -3.82 0.70 24.26
CA PHE A 414 -3.40 2.10 24.30
C PHE A 414 -1.95 2.23 24.77
N ASP A 415 -1.30 3.34 24.40
CA ASP A 415 0.10 3.62 24.67
C ASP A 415 0.25 4.47 25.95
N CYS A 416 0.95 3.94 26.96
CA CYS A 416 1.26 4.61 28.22
C CYS A 416 2.67 5.23 28.22
N HIS A 417 3.14 5.66 27.06
CA HIS A 417 4.43 6.31 26.80
C HIS A 417 5.67 5.42 27.00
N ILE A 418 5.85 4.79 28.15
CA ILE A 418 6.97 3.89 28.48
C ILE A 418 6.64 2.40 28.30
N TYR A 419 5.36 2.07 28.17
CA TYR A 419 4.88 0.74 27.85
C TYR A 419 3.57 0.81 27.07
N GLU A 420 3.27 -0.23 26.31
CA GLU A 420 1.93 -0.42 25.74
C GLU A 420 1.08 -1.25 26.68
N THR A 421 -0.22 -0.94 26.77
CA THR A 421 -1.20 -1.71 27.56
C THR A 421 -2.20 -2.37 26.64
N LYS A 422 -2.52 -3.64 26.92
CA LYS A 422 -3.63 -4.39 26.32
C LYS A 422 -4.49 -5.00 27.40
N ILE A 423 -5.73 -4.55 27.50
CA ILE A 423 -6.75 -5.10 28.38
C ILE A 423 -7.62 -6.04 27.56
N VAL A 424 -7.63 -7.33 27.93
CA VAL A 424 -8.41 -8.36 27.25
C VAL A 424 -9.59 -8.72 28.13
N PHE A 425 -10.80 -8.48 27.64
CA PHE A 425 -12.05 -8.92 28.26
C PHE A 425 -12.47 -10.23 27.63
N ASP A 426 -12.63 -11.26 28.46
CA ASP A 426 -13.04 -12.59 28.07
C ASP A 426 -14.43 -12.90 28.67
N TYR A 427 -15.39 -13.11 27.77
CA TYR A 427 -16.79 -13.40 28.06
C TYR A 427 -17.14 -14.88 27.85
N SER A 428 -16.14 -15.75 27.68
CA SER A 428 -16.36 -17.20 27.60
C SER A 428 -16.77 -17.73 28.98
N ASP A 429 -18.06 -17.87 29.22
CA ASP A 429 -18.59 -18.36 30.50
C ASP A 429 -19.18 -19.77 30.32
N GLU A 430 -18.60 -20.75 31.02
CA GLU A 430 -19.15 -22.10 31.23
C GLU A 430 -19.64 -22.29 32.68
N GLY A 431 -19.88 -21.21 33.45
CA GLY A 431 -20.32 -21.28 34.85
C GLY A 431 -21.59 -20.49 35.19
N THR A 432 -22.21 -20.82 36.32
CA THR A 432 -23.48 -20.25 36.83
C THR A 432 -23.38 -18.79 37.32
N SER A 433 -22.22 -18.13 37.20
CA SER A 433 -22.03 -16.74 37.58
C SER A 433 -21.35 -15.96 36.45
N LYS A 434 -22.08 -15.03 35.83
CA LYS A 434 -21.64 -14.07 34.79
C LYS A 434 -20.44 -13.20 35.24
N GLN A 435 -19.25 -13.77 35.32
CA GLN A 435 -18.01 -13.05 35.67
C GLN A 435 -17.16 -12.90 34.42
N ILE A 436 -16.90 -11.64 34.02
CA ILE A 436 -16.02 -11.33 32.89
C ILE A 436 -14.58 -11.47 33.37
N LYS A 437 -13.83 -12.40 32.78
CA LYS A 437 -12.39 -12.52 33.07
C LYS A 437 -11.66 -11.39 32.34
N THR A 438 -10.90 -10.60 33.08
CA THR A 438 -10.11 -9.49 32.52
C THR A 438 -8.63 -9.74 32.70
N THR A 439 -7.86 -9.69 31.61
CA THR A 439 -6.40 -9.85 31.63
C THR A 439 -5.73 -8.54 31.22
N PHE A 440 -4.84 -8.02 32.06
CA PHE A 440 -4.01 -6.87 31.77
C PHE A 440 -2.63 -7.32 31.30
N ASN A 441 -2.28 -6.97 30.06
CA ASN A 441 -0.96 -7.21 29.50
C ASN A 441 -0.25 -5.87 29.28
N TYR A 442 1.06 -5.84 29.49
CA TYR A 442 1.89 -4.67 29.28
C TYR A 442 3.24 -5.05 28.69
N GLN A 443 3.79 -4.19 27.85
CA GLN A 443 5.10 -4.37 27.23
C GLN A 443 5.89 -3.07 27.31
N PHE A 444 6.96 -3.06 28.10
CA PHE A 444 7.86 -1.91 28.22
C PHE A 444 8.63 -1.69 26.92
N LYS A 445 8.87 -0.41 26.61
CA LYS A 445 9.65 0.02 25.46
C LYS A 445 11.13 0.10 25.83
N ASP A 446 11.99 -0.20 24.86
CA ASP A 446 13.44 -0.05 25.02
C ASP A 446 13.87 1.41 25.16
N THR A 447 13.08 2.35 24.60
CA THR A 447 13.32 3.80 24.67
C THR A 447 12.02 4.57 24.81
N TYR A 448 12.09 5.80 25.33
CA TYR A 448 10.96 6.72 25.46
C TYR A 448 11.40 8.18 25.25
N THR A 449 10.45 9.12 25.19
CA THR A 449 10.71 10.50 24.71
C THR A 449 10.53 11.60 25.76
N ASP A 450 9.92 11.30 26.91
CA ASP A 450 9.65 12.28 27.98
C ASP A 450 9.64 11.62 29.37
N ASN A 451 10.58 12.00 30.24
CA ASN A 451 10.68 11.42 31.57
C ASN A 451 9.58 11.88 32.55
N ASN A 452 8.96 13.04 32.34
CA ASN A 452 7.81 13.44 33.17
C ASN A 452 6.61 12.54 32.87
N LYS A 453 6.39 12.21 31.59
CA LYS A 453 5.36 11.23 31.19
C LYS A 453 5.70 9.83 31.67
N ALA A 454 6.99 9.45 31.71
CA ALA A 454 7.41 8.17 32.29
C ALA A 454 7.04 8.07 33.78
N LEU A 455 7.34 9.12 34.56
CA LEU A 455 6.97 9.23 35.97
C LEU A 455 5.46 9.23 36.20
N LEU A 456 4.70 9.87 35.31
CA LEU A 456 3.25 9.86 35.35
C LEU A 456 2.67 8.47 35.06
N TRP A 457 3.09 7.85 33.95
CA TRP A 457 2.50 6.59 33.50
C TRP A 457 2.94 5.38 34.33
N ILE A 458 4.12 5.40 34.94
CA ILE A 458 4.50 4.32 35.87
C ILE A 458 3.55 4.24 37.06
N ASP A 459 2.92 5.35 37.47
CA ASP A 459 1.92 5.35 38.55
C ASP A 459 0.66 4.58 38.18
N PHE A 460 0.28 4.55 36.90
CA PHE A 460 -0.90 3.80 36.47
C PHE A 460 -0.71 2.29 36.62
N ILE A 461 0.35 1.73 36.03
CA ILE A 461 0.60 0.28 36.15
C ILE A 461 0.91 -0.11 37.59
N ASP A 462 1.62 0.72 38.35
CA ASP A 462 1.91 0.44 39.75
C ASP A 462 0.62 0.41 40.60
N ALA A 463 -0.30 1.36 40.42
CA ALA A 463 -1.60 1.33 41.09
C ALA A 463 -2.43 0.10 40.70
N ALA A 464 -2.39 -0.28 39.42
CA ALA A 464 -3.12 -1.43 38.90
C ALA A 464 -2.73 -2.73 39.61
N PHE A 465 -1.48 -2.89 40.04
CA PHE A 465 -0.99 -4.08 40.77
C PHE A 465 -0.83 -3.88 42.29
N SER A 466 -1.08 -2.67 42.81
CA SER A 466 -0.94 -2.33 44.25
C SER A 466 -2.26 -2.39 45.05
N LYS A 467 -3.29 -3.08 44.55
CA LYS A 467 -4.65 -3.14 45.14
C LYS A 467 -5.33 -1.77 45.30
N GLU A 468 -4.88 -0.76 44.56
CA GLU A 468 -5.51 0.56 44.55
C GLU A 468 -6.65 0.60 43.55
N ALA A 469 -7.80 1.12 43.96
CA ALA A 469 -8.96 1.26 43.10
C ALA A 469 -8.71 2.31 42.00
N PHE A 470 -9.01 1.96 40.76
CA PHE A 470 -8.94 2.89 39.63
C PHE A 470 -10.10 2.67 38.66
N THR A 471 -10.39 3.68 37.85
CA THR A 471 -11.47 3.64 36.86
C THR A 471 -10.96 3.96 35.48
N ILE A 472 -11.47 3.26 34.46
CA ILE A 472 -11.26 3.57 33.05
C ILE A 472 -12.64 3.87 32.44
N ARG A 473 -12.80 5.06 31.88
CA ARG A 473 -14.04 5.52 31.23
C ARG A 473 -13.81 5.72 29.75
N GLY A 474 -14.73 5.25 28.92
CA GLY A 474 -14.77 5.51 27.49
C GLY A 474 -16.17 5.25 26.98
N LEU A 475 -16.33 4.25 26.09
CA LEU A 475 -17.64 3.75 25.68
C LEU A 475 -18.44 3.14 26.86
N ILE A 476 -17.73 2.57 27.83
CA ILE A 476 -18.28 2.03 29.08
C ILE A 476 -17.42 2.51 30.25
N LYS A 477 -18.02 2.59 31.44
CA LYS A 477 -17.29 2.80 32.69
C LYS A 477 -16.85 1.44 33.25
N MET A 478 -15.57 1.31 33.55
CA MET A 478 -14.97 0.10 34.11
C MET A 478 -14.28 0.47 35.42
N ASP A 479 -14.68 -0.17 36.51
CA ASP A 479 -14.11 0.00 37.84
C ASP A 479 -13.24 -1.23 38.16
N PHE A 480 -11.99 -1.01 38.56
CA PHE A 480 -11.00 -2.04 38.83
C PHE A 480 -10.48 -1.97 40.27
N ASN A 481 -9.99 -3.10 40.79
CA ASN A 481 -9.42 -3.21 42.15
C ASN A 481 -10.38 -2.72 43.26
N THR A 482 -11.67 -3.00 43.10
CA THR A 482 -12.71 -2.72 44.11
C THR A 482 -12.74 -3.81 45.19
N PRO A 483 -13.34 -3.58 46.37
CA PRO A 483 -13.37 -4.56 47.45
C PRO A 483 -13.85 -5.95 46.97
N GLY A 484 -12.95 -6.93 46.98
CA GLY A 484 -13.25 -8.32 46.60
C GLY A 484 -12.72 -8.81 45.25
N ASN A 485 -12.06 -7.96 44.44
CA ASN A 485 -11.42 -8.38 43.19
C ASN A 485 -10.14 -7.55 42.93
N TYR A 486 -9.00 -8.20 42.72
CA TYR A 486 -7.71 -7.53 42.53
C TYR A 486 -6.90 -8.18 41.42
N LEU A 487 -6.15 -7.38 40.68
CA LEU A 487 -5.11 -7.90 39.79
C LEU A 487 -3.99 -8.51 40.64
N SER A 488 -3.68 -9.78 40.44
CA SER A 488 -2.61 -10.49 41.15
C SER A 488 -1.53 -10.99 40.19
N GLU A 489 -0.32 -10.46 40.35
CA GLU A 489 0.91 -11.08 39.86
C GLU A 489 1.87 -11.10 41.06
N GLU A 490 2.34 -12.28 41.50
CA GLU A 490 3.21 -12.38 42.67
C GLU A 490 4.49 -11.54 42.49
N GLY A 491 4.77 -10.64 43.44
CA GLY A 491 6.11 -10.04 43.61
C GLY A 491 6.48 -8.87 42.69
N LYS A 492 5.59 -8.35 41.84
CA LYS A 492 5.90 -7.17 41.00
C LYS A 492 5.41 -5.87 41.63
N TYR A 493 6.31 -5.21 42.35
CA TYR A 493 6.17 -3.79 42.68
C TYR A 493 6.98 -2.96 41.68
N PHE A 494 6.37 -1.95 41.06
CA PHE A 494 7.05 -1.10 40.08
C PHE A 494 7.88 0.00 40.75
N THR A 495 8.15 -0.12 42.04
CA THR A 495 8.97 0.78 42.84
C THR A 495 10.34 1.04 42.19
N LYS A 496 11.05 0.01 41.73
CA LYS A 496 12.37 0.19 41.08
C LYS A 496 12.29 0.98 39.77
N TYR A 497 11.24 0.76 38.97
CA TYR A 497 10.99 1.54 37.76
C TYR A 497 10.72 3.01 38.10
N LYS A 498 9.84 3.25 39.08
CA LYS A 498 9.51 4.59 39.54
C LYS A 498 10.74 5.32 40.09
N THR A 499 11.56 4.64 40.90
CA THR A 499 12.83 5.18 41.41
C THR A 499 13.81 5.45 40.27
N PHE A 500 13.94 4.57 39.27
CA PHE A 500 14.77 4.84 38.10
C PHE A 500 14.37 6.14 37.39
N TYR A 501 13.09 6.30 37.02
CA TYR A 501 12.63 7.50 36.33
C TYR A 501 12.78 8.76 37.22
N ARG A 502 12.65 8.62 38.55
CA ARG A 502 12.94 9.70 39.50
C ARG A 502 14.43 10.06 39.51
N ASN A 503 15.32 9.07 39.53
CA ASN A 503 16.76 9.29 39.46
C ASN A 503 17.13 10.05 38.20
N ILE A 504 16.59 9.64 37.03
CA ILE A 504 16.78 10.37 35.77
C ILE A 504 16.33 11.82 35.92
N LYS A 505 15.15 12.08 36.51
CA LYS A 505 14.64 13.44 36.70
C LYS A 505 15.55 14.28 37.60
N GLU A 506 16.03 13.71 38.70
CA GLU A 506 16.91 14.40 39.64
C GLU A 506 18.29 14.68 39.04
N ILE A 507 18.83 13.75 38.25
CA ILE A 507 20.08 13.97 37.49
C ILE A 507 19.91 15.13 36.50
N GLU A 508 18.78 15.24 35.80
CA GLU A 508 18.51 16.38 34.91
C GLU A 508 18.44 17.70 35.69
N LEU A 509 17.83 17.70 36.88
CA LEU A 509 17.74 18.88 37.74
C LEU A 509 19.12 19.32 38.26
N LEU A 510 19.90 18.39 38.78
CA LEU A 510 21.24 18.66 39.31
C LEU A 510 22.24 19.05 38.22
N SER A 511 22.10 18.48 37.02
CA SER A 511 22.96 18.83 35.88
C SER A 511 22.47 20.03 35.06
N GLY A 512 21.26 20.54 35.32
CA GLY A 512 20.67 21.67 34.60
C GLY A 512 20.32 21.40 33.13
N GLN A 513 20.37 20.13 32.68
CA GLN A 513 20.19 19.76 31.28
C GLN A 513 19.39 18.47 31.12
N LYS A 514 18.42 18.47 30.19
CA LYS A 514 17.69 17.26 29.78
C LYS A 514 18.55 16.32 28.93
N PHE A 515 18.26 15.03 29.01
CA PHE A 515 18.82 14.03 28.09
C PHE A 515 18.27 14.21 26.66
N LYS A 516 19.05 13.87 25.63
CA LYS A 516 18.59 13.93 24.23
C LYS A 516 17.76 12.69 23.86
N SER A 517 18.03 11.57 24.49
CA SER A 517 17.28 10.32 24.33
C SER A 517 17.10 9.65 25.67
N TYR A 518 16.05 8.86 25.85
CA TYR A 518 15.84 8.14 27.11
C TYR A 518 15.74 6.64 26.85
N ASN A 519 16.54 5.88 27.59
CA ASN A 519 16.50 4.42 27.59
C ASN A 519 15.49 3.93 28.62
N GLY A 520 14.73 2.89 28.27
CA GLY A 520 13.83 2.19 29.17
C GLY A 520 14.58 1.57 30.36
N TYR A 521 13.83 1.24 31.40
CA TYR A 521 14.39 0.63 32.60
C TYR A 521 15.13 -0.68 32.29
N THR A 522 16.35 -0.80 32.81
CA THR A 522 17.05 -2.08 33.00
C THR A 522 17.68 -2.08 34.39
N SER A 523 17.95 -3.26 34.95
CA SER A 523 18.61 -3.35 36.26
C SER A 523 19.97 -2.65 36.29
N ALA A 524 20.73 -2.70 35.19
CA ALA A 524 22.03 -2.03 35.06
C ALA A 524 21.88 -0.50 35.00
N LEU A 525 20.94 0.01 34.19
CA LEU A 525 20.69 1.45 34.11
C LEU A 525 20.13 2.02 35.43
N TYR A 526 19.31 1.24 36.14
CA TYR A 526 18.88 1.59 37.49
C TYR A 526 20.07 1.76 38.43
N GLN A 527 20.99 0.80 38.47
CA GLN A 527 22.19 0.89 39.30
C GLN A 527 23.05 2.09 38.92
N ASN A 528 23.33 2.29 37.63
CA ASN A 528 24.08 3.46 37.16
C ASN A 528 23.41 4.76 37.59
N SER A 529 22.08 4.86 37.46
CA SER A 529 21.33 6.06 37.84
C SER A 529 21.44 6.38 39.33
N ALA A 530 21.44 5.38 40.20
CA ALA A 530 21.58 5.59 41.63
C ALA A 530 23.00 6.03 42.00
N ILE A 531 24.02 5.42 41.39
CA ILE A 531 25.44 5.77 41.61
C ILE A 531 25.70 7.22 41.17
N VAL A 532 25.30 7.57 39.95
CA VAL A 532 25.49 8.94 39.43
C VAL A 532 24.72 9.96 40.28
N LEU A 533 23.50 9.63 40.71
CA LEU A 533 22.72 10.53 41.55
C LEU A 533 23.38 10.77 42.91
N ALA A 534 23.85 9.71 43.58
CA ALA A 534 24.55 9.81 44.86
C ALA A 534 25.83 10.66 44.74
N TYR A 535 26.58 10.50 43.65
CA TYR A 535 27.73 11.36 43.36
C TYR A 535 27.34 12.83 43.20
N LEU A 536 26.32 13.13 42.40
CA LEU A 536 25.86 14.51 42.19
C LEU A 536 25.31 15.15 43.47
N LYS A 537 24.76 14.36 44.39
CA LYS A 537 24.27 14.82 45.70
C LYS A 537 25.32 14.83 46.81
N GLN A 538 26.49 14.21 46.58
CA GLN A 538 27.49 13.95 47.61
C GLN A 538 26.93 13.13 48.78
N GLU A 539 26.13 12.11 48.46
CA GLU A 539 25.51 11.19 49.42
C GLU A 539 26.24 9.84 49.47
N ASN A 540 26.24 9.20 50.64
CA ASN A 540 26.79 7.86 50.80
C ASN A 540 25.82 6.81 50.25
N ILE A 541 26.33 5.83 49.51
CA ILE A 541 25.58 4.65 49.07
C ILE A 541 25.78 3.53 50.08
N LYS A 542 24.71 2.76 50.34
CA LYS A 542 24.76 1.54 51.14
C LYS A 542 24.81 0.32 50.23
N PHE A 543 25.71 -0.61 50.52
CA PHE A 543 25.82 -1.90 49.84
C PHE A 543 25.66 -3.03 50.83
N GLU A 544 24.86 -4.04 50.47
CA GLU A 544 24.68 -5.24 51.28
C GLU A 544 25.88 -6.20 51.14
N SER A 545 26.33 -6.71 52.28
CA SER A 545 27.38 -7.71 52.44
C SER A 545 26.89 -8.86 53.32
N LYS A 546 25.77 -9.49 52.93
CA LYS A 546 25.03 -10.51 53.70
C LYS A 546 25.95 -11.62 54.23
N GLY A 547 26.32 -11.56 55.51
CA GLY A 547 27.24 -12.52 56.14
C GLY A 547 28.72 -12.19 56.04
N GLY A 548 29.06 -10.94 55.73
CA GLY A 548 30.42 -10.42 55.67
C GLY A 548 31.10 -10.55 54.30
N ILE A 549 32.30 -9.97 54.17
CA ILE A 549 33.12 -10.04 52.95
C ILE A 549 34.53 -10.49 53.30
N ASP A 550 34.95 -11.61 52.72
CA ASP A 550 36.36 -11.99 52.71
C ASP A 550 37.08 -11.34 51.53
N PHE A 551 38.22 -10.72 51.78
CA PHE A 551 39.07 -10.15 50.73
C PHE A 551 40.53 -10.15 51.17
N SER A 552 41.44 -10.19 50.20
CA SER A 552 42.88 -10.16 50.47
C SER A 552 43.52 -8.91 49.88
N VAL A 553 44.43 -8.32 50.64
CA VAL A 553 45.16 -7.10 50.29
C VAL A 553 46.64 -7.42 50.22
N ARG A 554 47.32 -6.93 49.19
CA ARG A 554 48.76 -7.12 48.98
C ARG A 554 49.49 -5.81 49.20
N VAL A 555 50.46 -5.81 50.11
CA VAL A 555 51.25 -4.63 50.50
C VAL A 555 52.74 -4.95 50.55
N PRO A 556 53.65 -4.01 50.28
CA PRO A 556 55.10 -4.25 50.41
C PRO A 556 55.46 -4.74 51.82
N SER A 557 56.29 -5.77 51.94
CA SER A 557 56.63 -6.34 53.26
C SER A 557 57.37 -5.37 54.19
N ASN A 558 57.92 -4.27 53.66
CA ASN A 558 58.56 -3.21 54.44
C ASN A 558 57.61 -2.09 54.90
N ASP A 559 56.32 -2.15 54.51
CA ASP A 559 55.28 -1.18 54.87
C ASP A 559 55.12 -1.10 56.39
N GLU A 560 54.90 0.12 56.89
CA GLU A 560 54.76 0.31 58.34
C GLU A 560 53.49 -0.31 58.92
N PHE A 561 52.45 -0.50 58.12
CA PHE A 561 51.24 -1.20 58.55
C PHE A 561 51.53 -2.68 58.83
N VAL A 562 52.31 -3.35 57.97
CA VAL A 562 52.70 -4.76 58.17
C VAL A 562 53.45 -4.97 59.49
N LYS A 563 54.22 -3.96 59.94
CA LYS A 563 54.97 -4.02 61.20
C LYS A 563 54.09 -3.94 62.45
N VAL A 564 52.88 -3.37 62.33
CA VAL A 564 51.96 -3.17 63.46
C VAL A 564 50.69 -4.02 63.37
N ALA A 565 50.39 -4.56 62.19
CA ALA A 565 49.24 -5.40 61.93
C ALA A 565 49.28 -6.71 62.74
N LYS A 566 48.15 -7.06 63.34
CA LYS A 566 48.00 -8.27 64.15
C LYS A 566 46.76 -9.05 63.73
N VAL A 567 46.94 -10.37 63.64
CA VAL A 567 45.86 -11.34 63.41
C VAL A 567 44.83 -11.23 64.54
N ASN A 568 43.54 -11.34 64.20
CA ASN A 568 42.38 -11.23 65.11
C ASN A 568 42.15 -9.83 65.72
N GLU A 569 42.81 -8.77 65.24
CA GLU A 569 42.47 -7.39 65.61
C GLU A 569 41.57 -6.73 64.55
N LYS A 570 40.80 -5.71 64.96
CA LYS A 570 39.83 -4.98 64.13
C LYS A 570 40.45 -3.72 63.55
N TYR A 571 40.20 -3.49 62.26
CA TYR A 571 40.71 -2.37 61.49
C TYR A 571 39.58 -1.74 60.67
N ALA A 572 39.61 -0.41 60.53
CA ALA A 572 38.82 0.28 59.52
C ALA A 572 39.64 0.35 58.23
N ILE A 573 39.07 -0.12 57.12
CA ILE A 573 39.72 -0.15 55.81
C ILE A 573 38.88 0.67 54.84
N VAL A 574 39.56 1.53 54.09
CA VAL A 574 38.95 2.26 52.98
C VAL A 574 39.62 1.81 51.69
N THR A 575 38.84 1.31 50.74
CA THR A 575 39.34 0.90 49.42
C THR A 575 38.93 1.91 48.35
N GLY A 576 39.86 2.22 47.44
CA GLY A 576 39.67 3.21 46.38
C GLY A 576 39.53 2.57 45.00
N SER A 577 38.64 3.08 44.17
CA SER A 577 38.61 2.85 42.71
C SER A 577 38.66 4.18 41.99
N GLU A 578 39.35 4.24 40.85
CA GLU A 578 39.57 5.47 40.10
C GLU A 578 39.00 5.40 38.68
N ASN A 579 38.73 6.57 38.08
CA ASN A 579 38.34 6.72 36.67
C ASN A 579 37.10 5.90 36.27
N LEU A 580 36.04 6.00 37.07
CA LEU A 580 34.81 5.26 36.85
C LEU A 580 33.91 5.98 35.84
N ILE A 581 33.46 5.27 34.81
CA ILE A 581 32.59 5.83 33.78
C ILE A 581 31.24 5.11 33.82
N TYR A 582 30.19 5.86 34.13
CA TYR A 582 28.81 5.38 34.10
C TYR A 582 28.05 6.01 32.95
N GLU A 583 27.43 5.16 32.14
CA GLU A 583 26.59 5.60 31.03
C GLU A 583 25.11 5.56 31.43
N ILE A 584 24.43 6.69 31.22
CA ILE A 584 23.00 6.85 31.42
C ILE A 584 22.48 7.58 30.20
N ASN A 585 21.51 6.97 29.51
CA ASN A 585 20.90 7.56 28.32
C ASN A 585 21.97 7.92 27.28
N ASP A 586 22.02 9.17 26.79
CA ASP A 586 23.01 9.66 25.84
C ASP A 586 24.25 10.30 26.48
N ARG A 587 24.43 10.18 27.80
CA ARG A 587 25.50 10.87 28.54
C ARG A 587 26.39 9.89 29.31
N LYS A 588 27.67 10.24 29.37
CA LYS A 588 28.67 9.59 30.21
C LYS A 588 29.00 10.49 31.40
N PHE A 589 29.00 9.90 32.59
CA PHE A 589 29.38 10.55 33.83
C PHE A 589 30.72 9.97 34.27
N ASN A 590 31.74 10.84 34.34
CA ASN A 590 33.05 10.48 34.87
C ASN A 590 33.04 10.76 36.37
N ILE A 591 33.21 9.72 37.17
CA ILE A 591 33.34 9.81 38.63
C ILE A 591 34.81 9.52 38.95
N PRO A 592 35.59 10.53 39.38
CA PRO A 592 37.03 10.39 39.55
C PRO A 592 37.40 9.31 40.56
N TYR A 593 36.73 9.26 41.71
CA TYR A 593 37.05 8.32 42.78
C TYR A 593 35.81 7.72 43.44
N MET A 594 35.92 6.44 43.82
CA MET A 594 34.97 5.74 44.67
C MET A 594 35.71 5.16 45.88
N HIS A 595 35.23 5.44 47.07
CA HIS A 595 35.80 5.01 48.34
C HIS A 595 34.82 4.09 49.06
N ASN A 596 35.11 2.79 49.17
CA ASN A 596 34.33 1.89 50.01
C ASN A 596 34.90 1.90 51.43
N ILE A 597 34.03 2.11 52.41
CA ILE A 597 34.36 2.25 53.83
C ILE A 597 33.90 0.99 54.55
N LEU A 598 34.87 0.21 55.03
CA LEU A 598 34.71 -1.05 55.75
C LEU A 598 35.18 -0.84 57.19
N ASN A 599 34.27 -0.62 58.13
CA ASN A 599 34.61 -0.15 59.48
C ASN A 599 35.16 -1.23 60.42
N THR A 600 34.89 -2.51 60.14
CA THR A 600 35.09 -3.64 61.05
C THR A 600 35.76 -4.83 60.36
N CYS A 601 36.91 -4.60 59.73
CA CYS A 601 37.70 -5.68 59.11
C CYS A 601 38.57 -6.38 60.15
N ILE A 602 38.51 -7.71 60.21
CA ILE A 602 39.38 -8.56 61.02
C ILE A 602 40.46 -9.15 60.12
N ILE A 603 41.73 -9.06 60.52
CA ILE A 603 42.80 -9.78 59.84
C ILE A 603 42.76 -11.25 60.25
N ASN A 604 42.42 -12.14 59.32
CA ASN A 604 42.37 -13.57 59.54
C ASN A 604 43.76 -14.21 59.42
N ASN A 605 44.59 -13.70 58.51
CA ASN A 605 45.90 -14.26 58.24
C ASN A 605 46.85 -13.22 57.62
N LEU A 606 48.15 -13.37 57.87
CA LEU A 606 49.23 -12.54 57.34
C LEU A 606 50.35 -13.47 56.87
N HIS A 607 50.67 -13.44 55.58
CA HIS A 607 51.74 -14.27 55.02
C HIS A 607 52.61 -13.48 54.04
N ALA A 608 53.93 -13.61 54.19
CA ALA A 608 54.89 -13.02 53.26
C ALA A 608 55.04 -13.91 52.02
N GLU A 609 55.14 -13.29 50.85
CA GLU A 609 55.44 -13.91 49.57
C GLU A 609 56.91 -13.67 49.19
N ASP A 610 57.48 -14.57 48.40
CA ASP A 610 58.92 -14.59 48.05
C ASP A 610 59.37 -13.38 47.20
N ASP A 611 58.45 -12.54 46.74
CA ASP A 611 58.73 -11.37 45.90
C ASP A 611 58.70 -10.03 46.66
N GLY A 612 58.74 -10.09 47.99
CA GLY A 612 58.86 -8.90 48.85
C GLY A 612 57.54 -8.21 49.19
N TYR A 613 56.41 -8.89 48.96
CA TYR A 613 55.07 -8.47 49.37
C TYR A 613 54.52 -9.35 50.50
N THR A 614 53.63 -8.79 51.29
CA THR A 614 52.86 -9.50 52.31
C THR A 614 51.38 -9.43 51.93
N VAL A 615 50.73 -10.60 51.92
CA VAL A 615 49.30 -10.72 51.72
C VAL A 615 48.61 -10.74 53.08
N ILE A 616 47.58 -9.92 53.20
CA ILE A 616 46.75 -9.74 54.38
C ILE A 616 45.34 -10.23 54.03
N ASP A 617 44.92 -11.35 54.61
CA ASP A 617 43.58 -11.89 54.42
C ASP A 617 42.66 -11.27 55.48
N LEU A 618 41.57 -10.66 55.03
CA LEU A 618 40.66 -9.84 55.83
C LEU A 618 39.23 -10.36 55.71
N HIS A 619 38.50 -10.29 56.81
CA HIS A 619 37.06 -10.51 56.84
C HIS A 619 36.34 -9.27 57.38
N TYR A 620 35.40 -8.74 56.61
CA TYR A 620 34.49 -7.67 57.05
C TYR A 620 33.23 -8.31 57.65
N ASP A 621 32.95 -8.05 58.93
CA ASP A 621 31.87 -8.72 59.68
C ASP A 621 30.46 -8.17 59.39
N ASP A 622 30.32 -6.91 58.99
CA ASP A 622 28.98 -6.29 58.95
C ASP A 622 28.20 -6.67 57.68
N ASP A 623 26.87 -6.65 57.80
CA ASP A 623 25.94 -6.92 56.70
C ASP A 623 25.79 -5.76 55.69
N VAL A 624 26.37 -4.59 55.98
CA VAL A 624 26.30 -3.41 55.11
C VAL A 624 27.58 -2.58 55.18
N TYR A 625 28.16 -2.25 54.03
CA TYR A 625 29.23 -1.25 53.92
C TYR A 625 28.76 0.01 53.19
N TYR A 626 29.53 1.09 53.34
CA TYR A 626 29.21 2.39 52.77
C TYR A 626 30.19 2.77 51.67
N THR A 627 29.70 3.42 50.62
CA THR A 627 30.52 3.89 49.51
C THR A 627 30.33 5.39 49.32
N GLN A 628 31.43 6.11 49.15
CA GLN A 628 31.46 7.53 48.81
C GLN A 628 32.01 7.72 47.41
N LEU A 629 31.43 8.66 46.66
CA LEU A 629 31.87 9.02 45.31
C LEU A 629 32.36 10.46 45.35
N ASP A 630 33.60 10.72 44.92
CA ASP A 630 34.27 11.99 45.19
C ASP A 630 35.16 12.43 44.01
N ASP A 631 35.48 13.72 43.98
CA ASP A 631 36.46 14.33 43.07
C ASP A 631 37.89 14.17 43.57
N LYS A 632 38.07 13.79 44.84
CA LYS A 632 39.38 13.73 45.50
C LYS A 632 39.82 12.28 45.77
N PRO A 633 41.10 11.96 45.54
CA PRO A 633 41.66 10.68 45.93
C PRO A 633 41.66 10.52 47.45
N ILE A 634 41.76 9.26 47.88
CA ILE A 634 41.67 8.84 49.29
C ILE A 634 42.65 9.61 50.20
N ASN A 635 43.88 9.83 49.72
CA ASN A 635 44.96 10.52 50.43
C ASN A 635 44.75 12.02 50.62
N VAL A 636 43.85 12.63 49.84
CA VAL A 636 43.46 14.02 49.99
C VAL A 636 42.18 14.13 50.80
N LYS A 637 41.20 13.24 50.57
CA LYS A 637 39.90 13.28 51.23
C LYS A 637 40.00 13.04 52.75
N TYR A 638 40.85 12.10 53.15
CA TYR A 638 40.98 11.67 54.55
C TYR A 638 42.25 12.17 55.24
N LYS A 639 42.88 13.22 54.68
CA LYS A 639 44.15 13.78 55.14
C LYS A 639 44.14 14.26 56.62
N GLU A 640 42.97 14.58 57.16
CA GLU A 640 42.81 15.08 58.54
C GLU A 640 42.67 13.95 59.58
N LEU A 641 42.51 12.70 59.16
CA LEU A 641 42.49 11.56 60.07
C LEU A 641 43.93 11.19 60.41
N THR A 642 44.38 11.66 61.58
CA THR A 642 45.78 11.67 62.03
C THR A 642 46.44 10.30 62.22
N ASP A 643 45.66 9.21 62.19
CA ASP A 643 46.15 7.82 62.35
C ASP A 643 45.99 6.94 61.10
N ILE A 644 45.65 7.52 59.93
CA ILE A 644 45.56 6.73 58.69
C ILE A 644 46.95 6.56 58.07
N LYS A 645 47.45 5.31 58.06
CA LYS A 645 48.58 4.93 57.20
C LYS A 645 48.06 4.58 55.82
N HIS A 646 48.52 5.31 54.80
CA HIS A 646 48.23 5.01 53.41
C HIS A 646 49.12 3.85 52.94
N ALA A 647 48.54 2.69 52.71
CA ALA A 647 49.18 1.59 51.98
C ALA A 647 48.58 1.55 50.57
N ASP A 648 49.43 1.45 49.54
CA ASP A 648 48.99 1.19 48.18
C ASP A 648 48.58 -0.29 48.08
N ILE A 649 47.29 -0.53 47.86
CA ILE A 649 46.70 -1.87 47.87
C ILE A 649 46.47 -2.34 46.44
N GLU A 650 47.15 -3.41 46.01
CA GLU A 650 46.79 -4.13 44.79
C GLU A 650 45.74 -5.20 45.11
N LEU A 651 44.50 -4.99 44.66
CA LEU A 651 43.45 -6.02 44.68
C LEU A 651 43.54 -6.89 43.42
N LYS A 652 43.50 -8.22 43.57
CA LYS A 652 43.36 -9.15 42.42
C LYS A 652 42.03 -8.89 41.71
N LYS A 653 42.11 -8.73 40.38
CA LYS A 653 41.08 -8.14 39.50
C LYS A 653 39.75 -8.89 39.34
N ASP A 654 39.52 -10.03 40.01
CA ASP A 654 38.49 -10.98 39.56
C ASP A 654 37.35 -11.36 40.52
N ASP A 655 37.22 -10.77 41.72
CA ASP A 655 36.16 -11.19 42.68
C ASP A 655 35.06 -10.16 43.00
N THR A 656 35.04 -8.96 42.41
CA THR A 656 34.01 -7.94 42.70
C THR A 656 32.82 -7.95 41.74
N ARG A 657 32.36 -9.13 41.29
CA ARG A 657 31.03 -9.29 40.68
C ARG A 657 30.09 -10.02 41.64
N GLN A 658 29.87 -9.43 42.82
CA GLN A 658 28.76 -9.83 43.67
C GLN A 658 27.57 -8.88 43.47
N ASN A 659 26.37 -9.47 43.44
CA ASN A 659 25.10 -8.82 43.08
C ASN A 659 24.89 -7.51 43.86
N ILE A 660 25.03 -6.39 43.18
CA ILE A 660 24.70 -5.06 43.69
C ILE A 660 23.17 -4.97 43.92
N GLN A 661 22.73 -5.15 45.17
CA GLN A 661 21.42 -4.69 45.62
C GLN A 661 21.61 -3.34 46.31
N LEU A 662 21.27 -2.27 45.59
CA LEU A 662 21.07 -0.95 46.18
C LEU A 662 19.79 -1.00 47.01
N LEU A 663 19.87 -0.61 48.29
CA LEU A 663 18.72 -0.42 49.17
C LEU A 663 17.84 0.76 48.72
#